data_AF-A0A9D3Q249-F1
#
_entry.id   AF-A0A9D3Q249-F1
#
_cell.length_a   1.000
_cell.length_b   1.000
_cell.length_c   1.000
_cell.angle_alpha   90.00
_cell.angle_beta   90.00
_cell.angle_gamma   90.00
#
_symmetry.space_group_name_H-M   'P 1'
#
loop_
_entity.id
_entity.type
_entity.pdbx_description
1 polymer ?
#
loop_
_entity_poly.entity_id
_entity_poly.type
_entity_poly.pdbx_seq_one_letter_code
_entity_poly.pdbx_strand_id
1 'polypeptide(L)'
;LPLAAGQRTRFALYHSTQIDDVVVGAVRPTGRDGMADQSRQTKLAAAKKKLKEFQQKSATPSAGAGTKKKRKVKEAGHLDTSSGGDRHSPDNIQNILKVLVSDLSLTNGVTLPPFVNSQALVDGEARESPVSQPADDPSGEPASDSPVPNPASAINSECYSENTAPQSLNTDADCNENSLEENRPLSSTESLRQLSQQLNGLLSESPSTYVNGDSVVSAVSEKELETRNQELAAALDSSKLTNSQLSVKLDQLTQQSQELTEQLQKERKEFEQKFVKEQGAMREQLQVHIQTIGILVSEKSELQTALAYTQQAARQKTGEAEELSNRLQSTKQRVSELERTLSSVSTQQKQFEKHNKELEKERDSLKLEVYRLNKASEEARQQGSELAEQLKLRVGENTAMRLELEDLRKRLEMADLMIQQFSSQSGPPSANQQLQLLLEEKHQLEAQTAQMMESVAQLQTERDQYAAQIQEEGRVWKEKTEQLLSQVTSLSEERDSHAAHIQELEAQIAELKNAEESELALQEALSSLQQERDALSSQYQAQVRDNEQLSRLVQEQEARLQELEREAQRGAEEAQDRRRLLEDAQSDKATISRALAQNRELKEQLAELQNGFVKLTNENMELTSGLQSEQHVKKELARKMGQLQEDLHHVREQLELKVAEAQEAQEQRDQYLAHLQQYTAGYQQLAAEREELHRHFLQQTQLMDRLQHEEVQGKVQLEVSQKQLEQAQEKLNQLAKDNENLKIEVQELLNSSVMATPSRDQGDGLESKSLPESFQKSYVTIPEDFESREEMEEFLHSALSRLEGERDEISRRLEEERRLHQATLQQVAAMSQEHQHHSACAHTGSEGGSDGVPAEVHEALRAAMERLQQRFTALMQEKADLKERVEELEHRCIQLSGETDTIGEYIALYQNQRAIMKQRHLEKEEYISMLAKDKEEMKAKLAELQDLVMRLVGERNEWYSKYMGSVSNPDLLPSSLEPGPPAQRRMELNAVDGPETMELSSALAAEPVPAPGPGVESEVAGETEGAAESSGVQLRPPAEDGTARQIMQLLQEIQNPQARAAPFLGENPCIPFFYRADEHDEVKILVV
;
A
#
# COMPACT_ATOMS: atom_id res chain seq x y z
N LEU A 1 13.84 -32.20 40.80
CA LEU A 1 14.40 -33.55 40.53
C LEU A 1 14.05 -33.89 39.09
N PRO A 2 14.99 -34.33 38.24
CA PRO A 2 16.46 -34.43 38.43
C PRO A 2 17.15 -33.06 38.12
N LEU A 3 18.46 -32.76 38.18
CA LEU A 3 19.75 -33.49 38.21
C LEU A 3 20.21 -34.04 36.83
N ALA A 4 21.48 -34.14 36.44
CA ALA A 4 22.78 -33.60 36.92
C ALA A 4 23.90 -33.89 35.87
N ALA A 5 25.07 -33.23 35.79
CA ALA A 5 25.52 -31.89 36.23
C ALA A 5 26.95 -31.57 35.70
N GLY A 6 27.24 -30.32 35.32
CA GLY A 6 28.62 -29.80 35.06
C GLY A 6 28.96 -29.52 33.58
N GLN A 7 30.00 -28.74 33.25
CA GLN A 7 31.04 -28.03 34.04
C GLN A 7 31.27 -26.62 33.41
N ARG A 8 31.59 -25.48 34.05
CA ARG A 8 32.09 -25.06 35.40
C ARG A 8 33.60 -24.71 35.52
N THR A 9 34.01 -23.55 35.00
CA THR A 9 35.25 -22.81 35.37
C THR A 9 35.17 -21.32 34.93
N ARG A 10 35.79 -20.30 35.58
CA ARG A 10 35.99 -19.98 37.03
C ARG A 10 36.64 -18.57 37.19
N PHE A 11 36.16 -17.73 38.13
CA PHE A 11 36.82 -16.50 38.67
C PHE A 11 37.12 -15.35 37.68
N ALA A 12 37.35 -14.07 38.06
CA ALA A 12 37.23 -13.29 39.31
C ALA A 12 36.93 -11.80 38.92
N LEU A 13 35.96 -11.08 39.54
CA LEU A 13 36.10 -10.20 40.72
C LEU A 13 37.21 -9.12 40.65
N TYR A 14 36.88 -7.82 40.83
CA TYR A 14 37.13 -7.07 42.08
C TYR A 14 36.41 -5.67 42.13
N HIS A 15 36.57 -4.94 43.25
CA HIS A 15 35.89 -3.70 43.73
C HIS A 15 35.72 -2.52 42.75
N SER A 16 34.77 -1.56 42.86
CA SER A 16 33.96 -0.97 43.97
C SER A 16 34.56 0.24 44.72
N THR A 17 33.83 1.39 44.70
CA THR A 17 33.90 2.55 45.64
C THR A 17 35.22 3.35 45.68
N GLN A 18 35.33 4.65 46.04
CA GLN A 18 34.45 5.66 46.68
C GLN A 18 35.01 7.10 46.37
N ILE A 19 34.22 8.14 46.05
CA ILE A 19 33.73 9.28 46.90
C ILE A 19 34.37 10.67 46.56
N ASP A 20 33.86 11.77 47.15
CA ASP A 20 34.32 13.20 47.15
C ASP A 20 34.15 14.07 45.87
N ASP A 21 33.76 15.37 45.92
CA ASP A 21 32.98 16.09 46.97
C ASP A 21 32.26 17.39 46.49
N VAL A 22 31.35 17.90 47.36
CA VAL A 22 30.53 19.15 47.46
C VAL A 22 30.90 20.44 46.66
N VAL A 23 29.88 21.22 46.22
CA VAL A 23 29.64 22.69 46.51
C VAL A 23 28.41 23.30 45.77
N VAL A 24 27.56 24.02 46.55
CA VAL A 24 26.64 25.17 46.30
C VAL A 24 26.44 25.70 44.85
N GLY A 25 25.25 26.10 44.37
CA GLY A 25 23.95 26.32 45.04
C GLY A 25 22.84 26.86 44.12
N ALA A 26 21.82 27.56 44.68
CA ALA A 26 20.52 27.79 44.04
C ALA A 26 20.43 29.03 43.11
N VAL A 27 19.55 28.96 42.09
CA VAL A 27 18.60 30.02 41.65
C VAL A 27 17.61 29.48 40.60
N ARG A 28 16.37 30.00 40.57
CA ARG A 28 15.38 29.74 39.49
C ARG A 28 15.64 30.65 38.27
N PRO A 29 15.27 30.17 37.07
CA PRO A 29 14.47 31.01 36.15
C PRO A 29 13.05 30.44 35.97
N THR A 30 12.12 31.28 35.50
CA THR A 30 10.70 30.93 35.35
C THR A 30 10.14 31.29 33.97
N GLY A 31 9.55 30.31 33.27
CA GLY A 31 8.52 30.50 32.25
C GLY A 31 7.46 29.42 32.49
N ARG A 32 6.25 29.74 32.95
CA ARG A 32 5.14 30.38 32.21
C ARG A 32 4.62 29.51 31.04
N ASP A 33 3.88 28.45 31.38
CA ASP A 33 2.54 28.22 30.86
C ASP A 33 1.76 27.28 31.80
N GLY A 34 0.60 27.72 32.31
CA GLY A 34 -0.16 26.93 33.30
C GLY A 34 -1.19 27.66 34.16
N MET A 35 -1.35 28.99 34.06
CA MET A 35 -2.35 29.74 34.85
C MET A 35 -3.76 29.77 34.24
N ALA A 36 -3.94 29.34 32.99
CA ALA A 36 -5.24 29.36 32.32
C ALA A 36 -6.23 28.33 32.90
N ASP A 37 -5.84 27.04 32.95
CA ASP A 37 -6.78 25.97 33.32
C ASP A 37 -7.14 25.95 34.80
N GLN A 38 -6.23 26.31 35.71
CA GLN A 38 -6.60 26.45 37.13
C GLN A 38 -7.71 27.49 37.34
N SER A 39 -7.70 28.59 36.56
CA SER A 39 -8.77 29.59 36.57
C SER A 39 -10.10 29.01 36.07
N ARG A 40 -10.08 28.21 35.01
CA ARG A 40 -11.25 27.53 34.44
C ARG A 40 -11.82 26.49 35.40
N GLN A 41 -10.98 25.63 35.97
CA GLN A 41 -11.36 24.55 36.86
C GLN A 41 -11.90 25.07 38.21
N THR A 42 -11.30 26.13 38.76
CA THR A 42 -11.79 26.81 39.98
C THR A 42 -13.16 27.46 39.76
N LYS A 43 -13.37 28.12 38.62
CA LYS A 43 -14.68 28.68 38.24
C LYS A 43 -15.74 27.57 38.08
N LEU A 44 -15.38 26.44 37.48
CA LEU A 44 -16.27 25.28 37.35
C LEU A 44 -16.66 24.68 38.71
N ALA A 45 -15.71 24.58 39.64
CA ALA A 45 -15.97 24.13 41.01
C ALA A 45 -16.88 25.10 41.77
N ALA A 46 -16.65 26.41 41.66
CA ALA A 46 -17.52 27.43 42.26
C ALA A 46 -18.95 27.41 41.70
N ALA A 47 -19.11 27.19 40.39
CA ALA A 47 -20.43 27.01 39.75
C ALA A 47 -21.15 25.77 40.27
N LYS A 48 -20.45 24.62 40.34
CA LYS A 48 -21.00 23.37 40.92
C LYS A 48 -21.39 23.52 42.40
N LYS A 49 -20.62 24.28 43.19
CA LYS A 49 -20.97 24.57 44.59
C LYS A 49 -22.24 25.43 44.70
N LYS A 50 -22.35 26.51 43.91
CA LYS A 50 -23.55 27.36 43.89
C LYS A 50 -24.80 26.61 43.43
N LEU A 51 -24.69 25.71 42.45
CA LEU A 51 -25.80 24.85 42.01
C LEU A 51 -26.28 23.93 43.15
N LYS A 52 -25.34 23.34 43.90
CA LYS A 52 -25.67 22.46 45.04
C LYS A 52 -26.28 23.23 46.22
N GLU A 53 -25.80 24.44 46.50
CA GLU A 53 -26.39 25.35 47.49
C GLU A 53 -27.81 25.81 47.09
N PHE A 54 -28.08 25.99 45.79
CA PHE A 54 -29.42 26.33 45.28
C PHE A 54 -30.39 25.16 45.46
N GLN A 55 -29.99 23.94 45.08
CA GLN A 55 -30.78 22.72 45.25
C GLN A 55 -31.02 22.33 46.72
N GLN A 56 -30.11 22.68 47.64
CA GLN A 56 -30.33 22.48 49.08
C GLN A 56 -31.22 23.57 49.71
N LYS A 57 -31.42 24.73 49.07
CA LYS A 57 -32.35 25.76 49.55
C LYS A 57 -33.80 25.57 49.10
N SER A 58 -34.07 24.66 48.17
CA SER A 58 -35.42 24.34 47.70
C SER A 58 -36.14 23.23 48.49
N ALA A 59 -35.57 22.76 49.62
CA ALA A 59 -36.18 21.71 50.45
C ALA A 59 -35.92 21.91 51.95
N THR A 60 -36.94 22.32 52.71
CA THR A 60 -37.00 22.32 54.19
C THR A 60 -38.49 22.46 54.62
N PRO A 61 -38.90 22.12 55.86
CA PRO A 61 -39.98 21.14 56.02
C PRO A 61 -41.15 21.58 56.93
N SER A 62 -42.11 20.67 57.15
CA SER A 62 -43.00 20.72 58.31
C SER A 62 -43.32 19.30 58.82
N ALA A 63 -43.48 19.15 60.13
CA ALA A 63 -43.73 17.87 60.81
C ALA A 63 -44.49 18.05 62.14
N GLY A 64 -45.28 17.03 62.53
CA GLY A 64 -46.12 16.99 63.75
C GLY A 64 -47.54 16.53 63.41
N ALA A 65 -48.04 15.31 63.70
CA ALA A 65 -48.11 14.49 64.93
C ALA A 65 -49.21 14.92 65.92
N GLY A 66 -50.16 14.04 66.30
CA GLY A 66 -51.23 14.46 67.25
C GLY A 66 -52.47 13.60 67.60
N THR A 67 -52.53 12.27 67.40
CA THR A 67 -53.40 11.29 68.14
C THR A 67 -54.93 11.53 68.43
N LYS A 68 -55.76 10.56 67.97
CA LYS A 68 -56.86 9.83 68.70
C LYS A 68 -58.06 10.58 69.36
N LYS A 69 -59.31 10.32 68.91
CA LYS A 69 -60.42 9.65 69.69
C LYS A 69 -61.72 9.37 68.89
N LYS A 70 -62.68 8.65 69.53
CA LYS A 70 -63.92 8.04 68.96
C LYS A 70 -65.17 8.97 68.99
N ARG A 71 -66.24 8.49 68.30
CA ARG A 71 -67.72 8.63 68.57
C ARG A 71 -68.41 9.72 67.72
N LYS A 72 -69.64 9.63 67.17
CA LYS A 72 -70.70 8.63 66.81
C LYS A 72 -71.97 9.52 66.58
N VAL A 73 -72.95 9.11 65.73
CA VAL A 73 -74.38 9.55 65.69
C VAL A 73 -74.80 10.69 64.70
N LYS A 74 -75.67 10.31 63.73
CA LYS A 74 -76.75 11.07 63.00
C LYS A 74 -76.43 12.37 62.20
N GLU A 75 -77.31 12.95 61.35
CA GLU A 75 -78.40 12.49 60.42
C GLU A 75 -79.12 13.74 59.82
N ALA A 76 -79.72 13.62 58.61
CA ALA A 76 -80.45 14.66 57.85
C ALA A 76 -79.62 15.89 57.39
N GLY A 77 -79.95 16.62 56.31
CA GLY A 77 -80.93 16.45 55.20
C GLY A 77 -80.57 17.47 54.08
N HIS A 78 -80.60 17.12 52.78
CA HIS A 78 -81.76 17.09 51.86
C HIS A 78 -81.90 18.40 51.04
N LEU A 79 -81.95 18.29 49.69
CA LEU A 79 -82.13 19.35 48.66
C LEU A 79 -80.91 20.32 48.44
N ASP A 80 -80.62 20.89 47.26
CA ASP A 80 -81.22 20.64 45.93
C ASP A 80 -80.34 20.98 44.70
N THR A 81 -80.79 20.50 43.53
CA THR A 81 -80.59 20.93 42.12
C THR A 81 -79.38 21.76 41.63
N SER A 82 -78.95 21.36 40.42
CA SER A 82 -78.69 22.20 39.23
C SER A 82 -77.28 22.65 38.81
N SER A 83 -77.14 22.51 37.49
CA SER A 83 -76.10 22.96 36.55
C SER A 83 -75.95 24.48 36.42
N GLY A 84 -74.73 24.93 36.08
CA GLY A 84 -74.47 26.23 35.42
C GLY A 84 -73.47 27.14 36.16
N GLY A 85 -72.57 27.83 35.43
CA GLY A 85 -71.79 28.95 36.01
C GLY A 85 -70.31 29.15 35.64
N ASP A 86 -69.92 28.98 34.38
CA ASP A 86 -68.91 29.76 33.60
C ASP A 86 -67.57 30.32 34.20
N ARG A 87 -66.52 30.37 33.34
CA ARG A 87 -65.23 31.11 33.44
C ARG A 87 -64.23 30.86 34.58
N HIS A 88 -63.02 30.42 34.19
CA HIS A 88 -61.89 31.34 33.97
C HIS A 88 -60.83 30.76 32.99
N SER A 89 -60.05 31.64 32.33
CA SER A 89 -59.07 31.32 31.26
C SER A 89 -57.73 30.76 31.81
N PRO A 90 -56.83 30.20 30.98
CA PRO A 90 -55.85 31.08 30.32
C PRO A 90 -55.47 30.75 28.86
N ASP A 91 -55.01 31.78 28.16
CA ASP A 91 -54.47 31.77 26.79
C ASP A 91 -53.07 31.13 26.70
N ASN A 92 -52.77 30.32 25.65
CA ASN A 92 -51.41 30.25 25.07
C ASN A 92 -51.28 29.60 23.67
N ILE A 93 -52.10 29.98 22.66
CA ILE A 93 -51.92 29.51 21.27
C ILE A 93 -51.82 30.68 20.27
N GLN A 94 -50.79 31.52 20.42
CA GLN A 94 -50.41 32.54 19.43
C GLN A 94 -48.91 32.59 19.08
N ASN A 95 -48.05 31.80 19.73
CA ASN A 95 -46.59 31.91 19.58
C ASN A 95 -45.95 30.96 18.53
N ILE A 96 -46.72 30.08 17.88
CA ILE A 96 -46.17 29.07 16.93
C ILE A 96 -46.28 29.49 15.46
N LEU A 97 -47.15 30.44 15.11
CA LEU A 97 -47.33 30.94 13.73
C LEU A 97 -46.53 32.23 13.42
N LYS A 98 -45.40 32.46 14.10
CA LYS A 98 -44.62 33.72 13.99
C LYS A 98 -43.13 33.57 13.67
N VAL A 99 -42.70 32.40 13.18
CA VAL A 99 -41.29 32.10 12.86
C VAL A 99 -41.06 31.80 11.36
N LEU A 100 -42.12 31.60 10.58
CA LEU A 100 -42.03 31.29 9.14
C LEU A 100 -42.45 32.47 8.22
N VAL A 101 -42.23 33.71 8.67
CA VAL A 101 -42.53 34.94 7.89
C VAL A 101 -41.35 35.92 7.99
N SER A 102 -40.15 35.44 7.65
CA SER A 102 -38.92 36.24 7.59
C SER A 102 -37.94 35.60 6.60
N ASP A 103 -38.22 35.78 5.31
CA ASP A 103 -37.25 36.00 4.22
C ASP A 103 -37.97 36.06 2.85
N LEU A 104 -38.85 37.05 2.69
CA LEU A 104 -39.37 37.43 1.37
C LEU A 104 -39.74 38.92 1.30
N SER A 105 -39.43 39.54 0.15
CA SER A 105 -39.76 40.92 -0.26
C SER A 105 -39.09 42.09 0.48
N LEU A 106 -37.99 42.57 -0.11
CA LEU A 106 -37.62 43.98 -0.40
C LEU A 106 -36.41 43.85 -1.38
N THR A 107 -36.28 44.57 -2.50
CA THR A 107 -36.72 45.93 -2.86
C THR A 107 -37.23 46.08 -4.31
N ASN A 108 -38.00 47.14 -4.59
CA ASN A 108 -38.33 47.67 -5.94
C ASN A 108 -37.08 48.33 -6.58
N GLY A 109 -36.95 48.69 -7.88
CA GLY A 109 -37.75 48.66 -9.13
C GLY A 109 -36.81 49.09 -10.30
N VAL A 110 -37.13 49.15 -11.61
CA VAL A 110 -38.03 50.10 -12.31
C VAL A 110 -38.00 49.83 -13.87
N THR A 111 -39.17 49.94 -14.53
CA THR A 111 -39.53 50.06 -15.99
C THR A 111 -38.54 49.85 -17.18
N LEU A 112 -38.84 48.84 -18.05
CA LEU A 112 -39.44 48.91 -19.43
C LEU A 112 -38.94 49.94 -20.51
N PRO A 113 -39.20 49.72 -21.84
CA PRO A 113 -39.08 48.54 -22.73
C PRO A 113 -38.45 48.91 -24.14
N PRO A 114 -38.92 48.43 -25.33
CA PRO A 114 -38.69 47.15 -26.02
C PRO A 114 -38.01 47.29 -27.42
N PHE A 115 -37.81 46.18 -28.16
CA PHE A 115 -37.93 46.17 -29.64
C PHE A 115 -38.36 44.79 -30.18
N VAL A 116 -38.79 44.73 -31.45
CA VAL A 116 -39.52 43.60 -32.08
C VAL A 116 -38.95 43.28 -33.47
N ASN A 117 -38.88 41.99 -33.83
CA ASN A 117 -38.95 41.35 -35.19
C ASN A 117 -38.08 40.07 -35.27
N SER A 118 -38.31 39.07 -36.15
CA SER A 118 -39.53 38.56 -36.83
C SER A 118 -39.16 37.30 -37.66
N GLN A 119 -40.18 36.55 -38.15
CA GLN A 119 -40.08 35.45 -39.17
C GLN A 119 -39.34 34.17 -38.72
N ALA A 120 -39.60 32.96 -39.27
CA ALA A 120 -40.76 32.35 -39.95
C ALA A 120 -40.59 30.79 -39.84
N LEU A 121 -41.64 29.95 -39.73
CA LEU A 121 -42.36 29.30 -40.86
C LEU A 121 -41.40 28.75 -41.94
N VAL A 122 -41.40 27.47 -42.34
CA VAL A 122 -42.52 26.60 -42.79
C VAL A 122 -42.14 25.10 -42.63
N ASP A 123 -43.14 24.24 -42.33
CA ASP A 123 -43.30 22.77 -42.49
C ASP A 123 -42.13 21.77 -42.23
N GLY A 124 -42.38 20.52 -41.84
CA GLY A 124 -43.65 19.87 -41.46
C GLY A 124 -43.76 18.41 -41.92
N GLU A 125 -44.13 17.51 -40.98
CA GLU A 125 -44.63 16.14 -41.21
C GLU A 125 -43.70 15.11 -41.91
N ALA A 126 -43.72 13.80 -41.59
CA ALA A 126 -44.30 13.04 -40.48
C ALA A 126 -43.64 11.64 -40.38
N ARG A 127 -43.95 10.91 -39.29
CA ARG A 127 -44.30 9.46 -39.14
C ARG A 127 -43.68 8.43 -40.14
N GLU A 128 -43.27 7.22 -39.73
CA GLU A 128 -43.54 6.45 -38.50
C GLU A 128 -42.53 5.27 -38.37
N SER A 129 -42.40 4.68 -37.18
CA SER A 129 -41.81 3.34 -37.00
C SER A 129 -42.92 2.27 -37.07
N PRO A 130 -42.64 1.00 -37.43
CA PRO A 130 -42.21 0.05 -36.39
C PRO A 130 -41.33 -1.17 -36.82
N VAL A 131 -40.42 -1.54 -35.90
CA VAL A 131 -40.15 -2.90 -35.34
C VAL A 131 -40.49 -4.16 -36.17
N SER A 132 -39.49 -5.03 -36.44
CA SER A 132 -39.44 -6.47 -36.02
C SER A 132 -38.26 -7.29 -36.62
N GLN A 133 -37.74 -8.28 -35.87
CA GLN A 133 -36.90 -9.42 -36.31
C GLN A 133 -37.77 -10.72 -36.24
N PRO A 134 -37.46 -11.83 -36.95
CA PRO A 134 -36.44 -12.87 -36.57
C PRO A 134 -35.48 -13.26 -37.75
N ALA A 135 -34.36 -13.99 -37.62
CA ALA A 135 -34.10 -15.41 -37.20
C ALA A 135 -34.70 -16.47 -38.17
N ASP A 136 -34.03 -17.54 -38.67
CA ASP A 136 -32.75 -18.20 -38.30
C ASP A 136 -31.99 -18.86 -39.51
N ASP A 137 -30.85 -19.51 -39.21
CA ASP A 137 -29.77 -20.16 -40.04
C ASP A 137 -30.20 -21.46 -40.82
N PRO A 138 -29.40 -22.06 -41.77
CA PRO A 138 -28.22 -22.90 -41.41
C PRO A 138 -27.04 -23.09 -42.45
N SER A 139 -25.78 -23.14 -41.97
CA SER A 139 -24.62 -23.95 -42.45
C SER A 139 -24.01 -23.75 -43.87
N GLY A 140 -22.70 -23.92 -44.17
CA GLY A 140 -21.50 -24.29 -43.37
C GLY A 140 -20.19 -24.27 -44.22
N GLU A 141 -19.00 -24.46 -43.61
CA GLU A 141 -17.63 -24.33 -44.18
C GLU A 141 -17.06 -25.67 -44.80
N PRO A 142 -15.73 -25.95 -45.01
CA PRO A 142 -14.49 -25.12 -45.08
C PRO A 142 -13.44 -25.48 -46.20
N ALA A 143 -12.41 -24.61 -46.39
CA ALA A 143 -11.04 -24.88 -46.91
C ALA A 143 -10.19 -23.56 -46.83
N SER A 144 -8.86 -23.44 -46.58
CA SER A 144 -7.61 -24.23 -46.78
C SER A 144 -7.11 -24.32 -48.23
N ASP A 145 -5.83 -24.09 -48.60
CA ASP A 145 -4.57 -23.82 -47.86
C ASP A 145 -3.48 -23.13 -48.72
N SER A 146 -2.59 -22.33 -48.10
CA SER A 146 -1.11 -22.13 -48.33
C SER A 146 -0.48 -21.94 -49.76
N PRO A 147 0.85 -21.69 -49.93
CA PRO A 147 1.93 -21.47 -48.94
C PRO A 147 2.82 -20.20 -49.14
N VAL A 148 3.75 -20.01 -48.19
CA VAL A 148 4.82 -18.97 -48.12
C VAL A 148 6.18 -19.53 -48.64
N PRO A 149 7.28 -18.74 -48.79
CA PRO A 149 8.22 -18.54 -47.65
C PRO A 149 8.96 -17.17 -47.57
N ASN A 150 9.59 -16.94 -46.41
CA ASN A 150 10.59 -15.88 -46.06
C ASN A 150 12.00 -16.20 -46.66
N PRO A 151 13.12 -15.43 -46.47
CA PRO A 151 13.37 -14.29 -45.54
C PRO A 151 14.26 -13.09 -46.03
N ALA A 152 14.50 -12.15 -45.10
CA ALA A 152 15.77 -11.40 -44.84
C ALA A 152 16.21 -10.11 -45.60
N SER A 153 16.54 -9.09 -44.79
CA SER A 153 17.72 -8.18 -44.80
C SER A 153 18.10 -7.27 -45.99
N ALA A 154 17.68 -6.00 -45.89
CA ALA A 154 18.51 -4.75 -45.78
C ALA A 154 19.65 -4.34 -46.76
N ILE A 155 19.83 -3.00 -46.85
CA ILE A 155 21.00 -2.19 -47.33
C ILE A 155 21.06 -1.77 -48.84
N ASN A 156 21.02 -0.44 -49.04
CA ASN A 156 21.57 0.48 -50.06
C ASN A 156 21.62 0.23 -51.60
N SER A 157 21.61 1.39 -52.28
CA SER A 157 22.28 1.76 -53.56
C SER A 157 21.67 1.44 -54.94
N GLU A 158 21.27 2.55 -55.59
CA GLU A 158 21.76 3.00 -56.92
C GLU A 158 21.31 2.34 -58.24
N CYS A 159 20.38 3.05 -58.89
CA CYS A 159 20.57 3.77 -60.17
C CYS A 159 20.05 3.16 -61.50
N TYR A 160 19.81 4.09 -62.44
CA TYR A 160 19.39 3.95 -63.86
C TYR A 160 17.98 3.33 -64.09
N SER A 161 17.16 3.79 -65.06
CA SER A 161 17.47 4.52 -66.31
C SER A 161 16.42 5.60 -66.69
N GLU A 162 16.82 6.49 -67.60
CA GLU A 162 16.12 7.09 -68.76
C GLU A 162 14.56 7.02 -68.87
N ASN A 163 13.84 7.99 -69.45
CA ASN A 163 14.08 8.47 -70.82
C ASN A 163 13.29 9.75 -71.25
N THR A 164 13.75 10.37 -72.34
CA THR A 164 13.09 11.37 -73.23
C THR A 164 12.91 12.83 -72.76
N ALA A 165 13.29 13.74 -73.67
CA ALA A 165 13.10 15.20 -73.65
C ALA A 165 11.87 15.58 -74.57
N PRO A 166 11.55 16.84 -74.99
CA PRO A 166 12.40 18.04 -75.01
C PRO A 166 11.75 19.46 -74.85
N GLN A 167 12.62 20.46 -75.03
CA GLN A 167 12.43 21.80 -75.64
C GLN A 167 12.20 23.07 -74.78
N SER A 168 12.94 24.11 -75.23
CA SER A 168 12.91 25.54 -74.86
C SER A 168 13.44 25.95 -73.47
N LEU A 169 14.04 27.13 -73.29
CA LEU A 169 15.11 27.82 -74.05
C LEU A 169 15.56 29.06 -73.24
N ASN A 170 16.85 29.40 -73.31
CA ASN A 170 17.50 30.57 -72.66
C ASN A 170 17.57 30.48 -71.12
N THR A 171 18.59 31.03 -70.43
CA THR A 171 19.71 31.89 -70.90
C THR A 171 21.01 31.58 -70.16
N ASP A 172 22.12 31.96 -70.79
CA ASP A 172 23.50 32.03 -70.31
C ASP A 172 23.66 32.79 -68.98
N ALA A 173 24.78 32.71 -68.22
CA ALA A 173 25.85 31.70 -68.06
C ALA A 173 26.79 32.20 -66.94
N ASP A 174 27.61 31.33 -66.36
CA ASP A 174 28.96 31.72 -65.91
C ASP A 174 29.93 30.51 -65.96
N CYS A 175 31.22 30.79 -65.98
CA CYS A 175 32.28 29.85 -66.29
C CYS A 175 33.09 29.44 -65.05
N ASN A 176 33.74 28.27 -65.14
CA ASN A 176 35.20 28.17 -65.34
C ASN A 176 35.84 27.04 -64.53
N GLU A 177 36.62 26.17 -65.19
CA GLU A 177 38.05 25.93 -64.91
C GLU A 177 38.60 24.80 -65.81
N ASN A 178 39.41 25.21 -66.79
CA ASN A 178 40.66 24.58 -67.23
C ASN A 178 40.85 23.04 -67.19
N SER A 179 41.07 22.46 -68.38
CA SER A 179 42.41 21.91 -68.68
C SER A 179 42.70 21.70 -70.18
N LEU A 180 43.81 22.31 -70.59
CA LEU A 180 44.83 21.82 -71.53
C LEU A 180 44.47 21.48 -73.01
N GLU A 181 45.16 22.22 -73.88
CA GLU A 181 45.84 21.70 -75.09
C GLU A 181 45.03 21.02 -76.19
N GLU A 182 44.47 21.83 -77.11
CA GLU A 182 44.68 21.52 -78.54
C GLU A 182 45.20 22.76 -79.29
N ASN A 183 46.52 22.83 -79.45
CA ASN A 183 47.20 23.88 -80.22
C ASN A 183 46.86 23.72 -81.71
N ARG A 184 45.90 24.50 -82.23
CA ARG A 184 45.60 24.60 -83.67
C ARG A 184 46.33 25.81 -84.30
N PRO A 185 47.57 25.65 -84.82
CA PRO A 185 48.22 26.72 -85.56
C PRO A 185 47.49 27.02 -86.88
N LEU A 186 47.35 28.31 -87.21
CA LEU A 186 46.97 28.74 -88.55
C LEU A 186 48.13 28.47 -89.51
N SER A 187 48.14 27.25 -90.05
CA SER A 187 49.29 26.68 -90.76
C SER A 187 49.63 27.44 -92.05
N SER A 188 50.92 27.78 -92.22
CA SER A 188 51.46 28.67 -93.27
C SER A 188 51.59 28.00 -94.65
N THR A 189 50.62 27.19 -95.05
CA THR A 189 50.69 26.29 -96.21
C THR A 189 50.71 26.99 -97.56
N GLU A 190 50.30 28.26 -97.66
CA GLU A 190 50.39 29.02 -98.92
C GLU A 190 51.81 29.53 -99.20
N SER A 191 52.50 30.05 -98.18
CA SER A 191 53.90 30.50 -98.30
C SER A 191 54.85 29.35 -98.70
N LEU A 192 54.71 28.19 -98.05
CA LEU A 192 55.48 26.97 -98.38
C LEU A 192 55.15 26.41 -99.78
N ARG A 193 53.93 26.62 -100.28
CA ARG A 193 53.54 26.22 -101.65
C ARG A 193 54.15 27.15 -102.70
N GLN A 194 54.25 28.44 -102.42
CA GLN A 194 54.82 29.41 -103.36
C GLN A 194 56.36 29.28 -103.44
N LEU A 195 57.04 29.07 -102.30
CA LEU A 195 58.47 28.79 -102.26
C LEU A 195 58.82 27.45 -102.93
N SER A 196 58.02 26.38 -102.74
CA SER A 196 58.25 25.11 -103.44
C SER A 196 57.97 25.16 -104.95
N GLN A 197 57.14 26.10 -105.44
CA GLN A 197 57.00 26.35 -106.87
C GLN A 197 58.17 27.15 -107.48
N GLN A 198 58.85 27.99 -106.70
CA GLN A 198 60.02 28.75 -107.20
C GLN A 198 61.34 27.97 -107.10
N LEU A 199 61.50 27.10 -106.09
CA LEU A 199 62.69 26.24 -105.94
C LEU A 199 62.78 25.09 -106.96
N ASN A 200 61.65 24.67 -107.55
CA ASN A 200 61.60 23.51 -108.46
C ASN A 200 61.82 23.88 -109.94
N GLY A 201 62.23 25.12 -110.24
CA GLY A 201 62.51 25.61 -111.61
C GLY A 201 63.94 26.14 -111.83
N LEU A 202 64.69 26.43 -110.77
CA LEU A 202 66.06 26.96 -110.84
C LEU A 202 67.16 25.91 -110.58
N LEU A 203 66.78 24.62 -110.52
CA LEU A 203 67.68 23.46 -110.50
C LEU A 203 67.61 22.67 -111.82
N SER A 204 67.45 23.39 -112.94
CA SER A 204 67.67 22.87 -114.29
C SER A 204 68.39 23.94 -115.10
N GLU A 205 69.71 23.97 -114.90
CA GLU A 205 70.64 24.86 -115.56
C GLU A 205 70.48 24.77 -117.09
N SER A 206 70.47 25.91 -117.76
CA SER A 206 70.81 25.96 -119.18
C SER A 206 72.34 25.80 -119.30
N PRO A 207 72.84 25.07 -120.30
CA PRO A 207 73.15 25.79 -121.52
C PRO A 207 72.73 25.09 -122.82
N SER A 208 72.45 25.90 -123.83
CA SER A 208 72.13 25.48 -125.18
C SER A 208 73.37 25.07 -125.98
N THR A 209 73.21 24.03 -126.82
CA THR A 209 73.86 23.93 -128.14
C THR A 209 75.39 23.80 -128.16
N TYR A 210 75.90 22.57 -128.02
CA TYR A 210 77.20 22.20 -128.60
C TYR A 210 77.00 21.71 -130.05
N VAL A 211 76.84 22.65 -130.99
CA VAL A 211 76.91 22.34 -132.43
C VAL A 211 78.37 22.49 -132.86
N ASN A 212 78.99 21.37 -133.23
CA ASN A 212 80.32 21.36 -133.82
C ASN A 212 80.35 20.39 -135.01
N GLY A 213 80.19 20.94 -136.21
CA GLY A 213 80.64 20.31 -137.45
C GLY A 213 81.87 21.06 -137.93
N ASP A 214 83.04 20.45 -137.78
CA ASP A 214 84.35 20.80 -138.34
C ASP A 214 84.83 22.29 -138.36
N SER A 215 85.66 22.64 -137.37
CA SER A 215 86.86 23.52 -137.49
C SER A 215 86.78 25.05 -137.76
N VAL A 216 87.25 25.86 -136.77
CA VAL A 216 88.26 26.98 -136.85
C VAL A 216 87.85 28.50 -137.10
N VAL A 217 88.06 29.37 -136.06
CA VAL A 217 88.46 30.85 -136.02
C VAL A 217 87.41 32.05 -135.90
N SER A 218 87.80 33.22 -135.29
CA SER A 218 86.99 34.41 -134.78
C SER A 218 87.69 35.82 -134.96
N ALA A 219 87.40 37.07 -134.46
CA ALA A 219 86.55 37.80 -133.44
C ALA A 219 86.42 39.36 -133.85
N VAL A 220 86.20 40.52 -133.13
CA VAL A 220 85.99 41.08 -131.73
C VAL A 220 85.53 42.61 -131.75
N SER A 221 85.02 43.29 -130.66
CA SER A 221 84.90 44.81 -130.47
C SER A 221 84.52 45.26 -129.00
N GLU A 222 84.62 46.57 -128.60
CA GLU A 222 84.75 47.00 -127.16
C GLU A 222 83.92 48.20 -126.57
N LYS A 223 83.68 49.34 -127.26
CA LYS A 223 83.50 50.65 -126.57
C LYS A 223 82.19 50.97 -125.80
N GLU A 224 81.12 50.17 -125.90
CA GLU A 224 79.80 50.51 -125.32
C GLU A 224 79.64 50.21 -123.81
N LEU A 225 80.66 49.60 -123.18
CA LEU A 225 80.61 49.13 -121.79
C LEU A 225 80.70 50.23 -120.72
N GLU A 226 81.29 51.39 -121.02
CA GLU A 226 81.76 52.32 -120.00
C GLU A 226 80.66 53.25 -119.44
N THR A 227 79.88 53.90 -120.31
CA THR A 227 78.79 54.82 -119.90
C THR A 227 77.70 54.11 -119.10
N ARG A 228 77.36 52.87 -119.51
CA ARG A 228 76.37 52.02 -118.84
C ARG A 228 76.72 51.76 -117.37
N ASN A 229 77.99 51.71 -117.01
CA ASN A 229 78.41 51.48 -115.62
C ASN A 229 78.20 52.70 -114.71
N GLN A 230 78.33 53.95 -115.21
CA GLN A 230 78.13 55.15 -114.39
C GLN A 230 76.66 55.39 -114.03
N GLU A 231 75.74 55.21 -114.98
CA GLU A 231 74.30 55.35 -114.71
C GLU A 231 73.80 54.28 -113.72
N LEU A 232 74.31 53.03 -113.86
CA LEU A 232 74.04 51.96 -112.91
C LEU A 232 74.54 52.29 -111.50
N ALA A 233 75.70 52.93 -111.33
CA ALA A 233 76.22 53.32 -110.03
C ALA A 233 75.35 54.39 -109.33
N ALA A 234 74.94 55.44 -110.05
CA ALA A 234 74.09 56.49 -109.47
C ALA A 234 72.68 55.98 -109.12
N ALA A 235 72.09 55.13 -109.97
CA ALA A 235 70.83 54.46 -109.68
C ALA A 235 70.95 53.50 -108.48
N LEU A 236 72.08 52.77 -108.36
CA LEU A 236 72.37 51.89 -107.23
C LEU A 236 72.50 52.66 -105.92
N ASP A 237 73.15 53.82 -105.90
CA ASP A 237 73.32 54.61 -104.66
C ASP A 237 72.03 55.32 -104.22
N SER A 238 71.21 55.78 -105.16
CA SER A 238 69.84 56.24 -104.89
C SER A 238 68.97 55.10 -104.34
N SER A 239 69.11 53.89 -104.90
CA SER A 239 68.46 52.67 -104.40
C SER A 239 68.93 52.29 -103.00
N LYS A 240 70.24 52.40 -102.69
CA LYS A 240 70.76 52.19 -101.32
C LYS A 240 70.18 53.18 -100.31
N LEU A 241 70.12 54.47 -100.66
CA LEU A 241 69.61 55.50 -99.75
C LEU A 241 68.12 55.33 -99.47
N THR A 242 67.32 55.02 -100.50
CA THR A 242 65.88 54.75 -100.35
C THR A 242 65.62 53.45 -99.59
N ASN A 243 66.37 52.38 -99.86
CA ASN A 243 66.30 51.15 -99.04
C ASN A 243 66.71 51.40 -97.58
N SER A 244 67.72 52.24 -97.31
CA SER A 244 68.12 52.59 -95.94
C SER A 244 67.02 53.37 -95.21
N GLN A 245 66.38 54.34 -95.86
CA GLN A 245 65.24 55.08 -95.29
C GLN A 245 63.99 54.19 -95.10
N LEU A 246 63.78 53.22 -96.00
CA LEU A 246 62.72 52.22 -95.85
C LEU A 246 63.02 51.25 -94.70
N SER A 247 64.26 50.78 -94.55
CA SER A 247 64.70 49.94 -93.41
C SER A 247 64.40 50.64 -92.10
N VAL A 248 64.90 51.87 -91.88
CA VAL A 248 64.69 52.60 -90.61
C VAL A 248 63.19 52.81 -90.30
N LYS A 249 62.33 52.96 -91.32
CA LYS A 249 60.87 53.01 -91.12
C LYS A 249 60.27 51.64 -90.82
N LEU A 250 60.79 50.57 -91.43
CA LEU A 250 60.43 49.19 -91.12
C LEU A 250 60.80 48.85 -89.67
N ASP A 251 62.03 49.20 -89.26
CA ASP A 251 62.58 49.02 -87.92
C ASP A 251 61.79 49.81 -86.87
N GLN A 252 61.36 51.04 -87.18
CA GLN A 252 60.47 51.82 -86.32
C GLN A 252 59.06 51.23 -86.23
N LEU A 253 58.49 50.72 -87.34
CA LEU A 253 57.17 50.10 -87.35
C LEU A 253 57.17 48.71 -86.69
N THR A 254 58.25 47.93 -86.79
CA THR A 254 58.39 46.67 -86.06
C THR A 254 58.57 46.93 -84.56
N GLN A 255 59.37 47.92 -84.16
CA GLN A 255 59.47 48.33 -82.76
C GLN A 255 58.11 48.79 -82.20
N GLN A 256 57.38 49.68 -82.89
CA GLN A 256 56.05 50.10 -82.45
C GLN A 256 55.03 48.95 -82.41
N SER A 257 55.09 48.03 -83.37
CA SER A 257 54.25 46.81 -83.38
C SER A 257 54.59 45.90 -82.21
N GLN A 258 55.87 45.77 -81.85
CA GLN A 258 56.33 45.00 -80.70
C GLN A 258 55.90 45.65 -79.39
N GLU A 259 56.12 46.96 -79.20
CA GLU A 259 55.70 47.71 -78.00
C GLU A 259 54.18 47.62 -77.78
N LEU A 260 53.37 47.77 -78.85
CA LEU A 260 51.92 47.55 -78.79
C LEU A 260 51.54 46.09 -78.49
N THR A 261 52.28 45.12 -79.00
CA THR A 261 52.05 43.69 -78.72
C THR A 261 52.38 43.36 -77.27
N GLU A 262 53.48 43.89 -76.73
CA GLU A 262 53.89 43.73 -75.33
C GLU A 262 52.91 44.42 -74.38
N GLN A 263 52.43 45.63 -74.71
CA GLN A 263 51.37 46.30 -73.95
C GLN A 263 50.06 45.48 -73.97
N LEU A 264 49.63 45.00 -75.12
CA LEU A 264 48.41 44.18 -75.25
C LEU A 264 48.53 42.84 -74.50
N GLN A 265 49.71 42.20 -74.52
CA GLN A 265 49.97 41.02 -73.70
C GLN A 265 49.97 41.34 -72.20
N LYS A 266 50.50 42.49 -71.80
CA LYS A 266 50.49 42.95 -70.40
C LYS A 266 49.06 43.23 -69.93
N GLU A 267 48.27 43.98 -70.68
CA GLU A 267 46.88 44.29 -70.35
C GLU A 267 46.01 43.02 -70.32
N ARG A 268 46.24 42.05 -71.22
CA ARG A 268 45.62 40.71 -71.12
C ARG A 268 45.97 40.01 -69.81
N LYS A 269 47.25 39.92 -69.45
CA LYS A 269 47.70 39.28 -68.19
C LYS A 269 47.17 40.00 -66.94
N GLU A 270 47.07 41.32 -66.97
CA GLU A 270 46.48 42.09 -65.87
C GLU A 270 44.96 41.91 -65.78
N PHE A 271 44.25 41.81 -66.90
CA PHE A 271 42.81 41.50 -66.92
C PHE A 271 42.55 40.06 -66.45
N GLU A 272 43.29 39.08 -66.96
CA GLU A 272 43.20 37.67 -66.60
C GLU A 272 43.51 37.45 -65.11
N GLN A 273 44.52 38.13 -64.57
CA GLN A 273 44.80 38.10 -63.13
C GLN A 273 43.67 38.75 -62.30
N LYS A 274 43.03 39.84 -62.76
CA LYS A 274 41.87 40.44 -62.08
C LYS A 274 40.68 39.50 -62.11
N PHE A 275 40.36 38.92 -63.26
CA PHE A 275 39.27 37.96 -63.42
C PHE A 275 39.44 36.74 -62.51
N VAL A 276 40.64 36.14 -62.45
CA VAL A 276 40.93 35.01 -61.55
C VAL A 276 40.79 35.41 -60.07
N LYS A 277 41.18 36.64 -59.68
CA LYS A 277 41.01 37.15 -58.30
C LYS A 277 39.54 37.41 -57.95
N GLU A 278 38.79 38.06 -58.83
CA GLU A 278 37.37 38.34 -58.65
C GLU A 278 36.55 37.04 -58.62
N GLN A 279 36.85 36.09 -59.49
CA GLN A 279 36.26 34.76 -59.48
C GLN A 279 36.64 33.95 -58.23
N GLY A 280 37.88 34.09 -57.72
CA GLY A 280 38.30 33.54 -56.44
C GLY A 280 37.44 34.07 -55.29
N ALA A 281 37.33 35.39 -55.16
CA ALA A 281 36.50 36.03 -54.14
C ALA A 281 35.00 35.66 -54.26
N MET A 282 34.47 35.51 -55.47
CA MET A 282 33.10 35.04 -55.69
C MET A 282 32.90 33.57 -55.29
N ARG A 283 33.89 32.69 -55.53
CA ARG A 283 33.86 31.30 -55.03
C ARG A 283 33.96 31.24 -53.51
N GLU A 284 34.82 32.04 -52.90
CA GLU A 284 34.94 32.16 -51.44
C GLU A 284 33.64 32.66 -50.82
N GLN A 285 33.02 33.70 -51.38
CA GLN A 285 31.73 34.21 -50.92
C GLN A 285 30.61 33.17 -51.07
N LEU A 286 30.57 32.43 -52.19
CA LEU A 286 29.62 31.34 -52.39
C LEU A 286 29.83 30.21 -51.36
N GLN A 287 31.08 29.84 -51.07
CA GLN A 287 31.43 28.83 -50.07
C GLN A 287 30.98 29.26 -48.66
N VAL A 288 31.21 30.52 -48.28
CA VAL A 288 30.73 31.11 -47.01
C VAL A 288 29.20 31.10 -46.94
N HIS A 289 28.50 31.42 -48.02
CA HIS A 289 27.03 31.35 -48.06
C HIS A 289 26.52 29.91 -47.94
N ILE A 290 27.14 28.95 -48.63
CA ILE A 290 26.80 27.52 -48.51
C ILE A 290 26.99 27.04 -47.07
N GLN A 291 28.11 27.40 -46.43
CA GLN A 291 28.39 27.03 -45.04
C GLN A 291 27.40 27.71 -44.06
N THR A 292 27.07 28.98 -44.29
CA THR A 292 26.07 29.73 -43.49
C THR A 292 24.68 29.11 -43.61
N ILE A 293 24.26 28.73 -44.82
CA ILE A 293 22.99 28.03 -45.05
C ILE A 293 23.02 26.64 -44.39
N GLY A 294 24.14 25.92 -44.45
CA GLY A 294 24.33 24.65 -43.76
C GLY A 294 24.12 24.77 -42.24
N ILE A 295 24.77 25.74 -41.61
CA ILE A 295 24.61 26.05 -40.18
C ILE A 295 23.16 26.40 -39.85
N LEU A 296 22.54 27.33 -40.58
CA LEU A 296 21.15 27.73 -40.33
C LEU A 296 20.14 26.58 -40.54
N VAL A 297 20.44 25.63 -41.43
CA VAL A 297 19.62 24.42 -41.63
C VAL A 297 19.82 23.40 -40.50
N SER A 298 21.05 23.21 -39.99
CA SER A 298 21.30 22.35 -38.83
C SER A 298 20.69 22.93 -37.56
N GLU A 299 20.93 24.22 -37.26
CA GLU A 299 20.33 24.94 -36.13
C GLU A 299 18.80 24.86 -36.17
N LYS A 300 18.18 25.08 -37.34
CA LYS A 300 16.74 24.93 -37.51
C LYS A 300 16.27 23.51 -37.25
N SER A 301 17.01 22.49 -37.70
CA SER A 301 16.68 21.08 -37.48
C SER A 301 16.78 20.69 -35.99
N GLU A 302 17.82 21.16 -35.32
CA GLU A 302 18.05 20.96 -33.88
C GLU A 302 16.98 21.68 -33.04
N LEU A 303 16.70 22.96 -33.31
CA LEU A 303 15.64 23.71 -32.65
C LEU A 303 14.26 23.11 -32.90
N GLN A 304 13.97 22.60 -34.11
CA GLN A 304 12.71 21.94 -34.43
C GLN A 304 12.58 20.60 -33.70
N THR A 305 13.66 19.83 -33.59
CA THR A 305 13.71 18.59 -32.78
C THR A 305 13.54 18.87 -31.28
N ALA A 306 14.24 19.88 -30.75
CA ALA A 306 14.14 20.31 -29.35
C ALA A 306 12.74 20.85 -29.01
N LEU A 307 12.11 21.59 -29.93
CA LEU A 307 10.72 22.04 -29.80
C LEU A 307 9.74 20.87 -29.79
N ALA A 308 9.92 19.88 -30.67
CA ALA A 308 9.11 18.67 -30.68
C ALA A 308 9.25 17.86 -29.38
N TYR A 309 10.48 17.68 -28.89
CA TYR A 309 10.77 16.99 -27.64
C TYR A 309 10.19 17.71 -26.42
N THR A 310 10.36 19.03 -26.31
CA THR A 310 9.79 19.82 -25.20
C THR A 310 8.26 19.86 -25.23
N GLN A 311 7.63 19.91 -26.41
CA GLN A 311 6.17 19.76 -26.53
C GLN A 311 5.68 18.35 -26.14
N GLN A 312 6.43 17.30 -26.48
CA GLN A 312 6.13 15.92 -26.07
C GLN A 312 6.21 15.77 -24.55
N ALA A 313 7.29 16.25 -23.93
CA ALA A 313 7.49 16.23 -22.48
C ALA A 313 6.43 17.07 -21.74
N ALA A 314 6.04 18.23 -22.28
CA ALA A 314 4.96 19.05 -21.71
C ALA A 314 3.62 18.30 -21.73
N ARG A 315 3.27 17.63 -22.84
CA ARG A 315 2.04 16.81 -22.93
C ARG A 315 2.05 15.65 -21.94
N GLN A 316 3.19 14.96 -21.78
CA GLN A 316 3.34 13.89 -20.78
C GLN A 316 3.12 14.44 -19.35
N LYS A 317 3.75 15.57 -19.01
CA LYS A 317 3.60 16.21 -17.70
C LYS A 317 2.19 16.73 -17.43
N THR A 318 1.44 17.17 -18.44
CA THR A 318 0.00 17.45 -18.30
C THR A 318 -0.79 16.18 -17.99
N GLY A 319 -0.54 15.07 -18.70
CA GLY A 319 -1.19 13.78 -18.43
C GLY A 319 -0.90 13.25 -17.02
N GLU A 320 0.35 13.34 -16.55
CA GLU A 320 0.74 13.03 -15.17
C GLU A 320 -0.01 13.90 -14.15
N ALA A 321 -0.16 15.21 -14.42
CA ALA A 321 -0.89 16.12 -13.54
C ALA A 321 -2.40 15.82 -13.51
N GLU A 322 -2.99 15.41 -14.64
CA GLU A 322 -4.38 14.96 -14.71
C GLU A 322 -4.59 13.63 -13.96
N GLU A 323 -3.68 12.66 -14.09
CA GLU A 323 -3.72 11.41 -13.30
C GLU A 323 -3.61 11.69 -11.79
N LEU A 324 -2.66 12.53 -11.38
CA LEU A 324 -2.49 12.93 -9.98
C LEU A 324 -3.72 13.69 -9.44
N SER A 325 -4.36 14.53 -10.27
CA SER A 325 -5.62 15.19 -9.93
C SER A 325 -6.77 14.18 -9.73
N ASN A 326 -6.89 13.20 -10.62
CA ASN A 326 -7.89 12.13 -10.52
C ASN A 326 -7.66 11.23 -9.28
N ARG A 327 -6.41 10.89 -8.98
CA ARG A 327 -6.02 10.17 -7.74
C ARG A 327 -6.31 10.99 -6.49
N LEU A 328 -6.08 12.31 -6.53
CA LEU A 328 -6.43 13.23 -5.44
C LEU A 328 -7.96 13.36 -5.26
N GLN A 329 -8.74 13.31 -6.33
CA GLN A 329 -10.20 13.33 -6.25
C GLN A 329 -10.75 12.01 -5.68
N SER A 330 -10.24 10.86 -6.14
CA SER A 330 -10.63 9.54 -5.62
C SER A 330 -10.28 9.38 -4.14
N THR A 331 -9.08 9.79 -3.71
CA THR A 331 -8.69 9.76 -2.28
C THR A 331 -9.55 10.69 -1.43
N LYS A 332 -9.89 11.90 -1.90
CA LYS A 332 -10.85 12.79 -1.22
C LYS A 332 -12.24 12.16 -1.07
N GLN A 333 -12.74 11.47 -2.10
CA GLN A 333 -14.00 10.73 -2.03
C GLN A 333 -13.94 9.63 -0.97
N ARG A 334 -12.89 8.78 -0.99
CA ARG A 334 -12.63 7.73 0.01
C ARG A 334 -12.54 8.29 1.44
N VAL A 335 -11.89 9.44 1.65
CA VAL A 335 -11.87 10.11 2.96
C VAL A 335 -13.28 10.52 3.40
N SER A 336 -14.08 11.14 2.53
CA SER A 336 -15.46 11.55 2.88
C SER A 336 -16.41 10.36 3.14
N GLU A 337 -16.11 9.19 2.56
CA GLU A 337 -16.79 7.93 2.85
C GLU A 337 -16.36 7.36 4.21
N LEU A 338 -15.05 7.37 4.51
CA LEU A 338 -14.51 6.95 5.81
C LEU A 338 -14.98 7.86 6.96
N GLU A 339 -15.12 9.17 6.74
CA GLU A 339 -15.74 10.09 7.70
C GLU A 339 -17.21 9.75 7.96
N ARG A 340 -17.94 9.30 6.92
CA ARG A 340 -19.33 8.82 7.03
C ARG A 340 -19.43 7.50 7.79
N THR A 341 -18.59 6.52 7.48
CA THR A 341 -18.60 5.22 8.17
C THR A 341 -18.15 5.37 9.62
N LEU A 342 -17.11 6.17 9.90
CA LEU A 342 -16.69 6.52 11.27
C LEU A 342 -17.81 7.22 12.05
N SER A 343 -18.54 8.15 11.41
CA SER A 343 -19.71 8.79 12.02
C SER A 343 -20.83 7.78 12.33
N SER A 344 -21.10 6.85 11.42
CA SER A 344 -22.08 5.77 11.60
C SER A 344 -21.69 4.83 12.75
N VAL A 345 -20.45 4.32 12.75
CA VAL A 345 -19.90 3.47 13.82
C VAL A 345 -19.93 4.22 15.17
N SER A 346 -19.63 5.52 15.18
CA SER A 346 -19.71 6.34 16.40
C SER A 346 -21.15 6.58 16.89
N THR A 347 -22.18 6.49 16.04
CA THR A 347 -23.59 6.51 16.50
C THR A 347 -24.06 5.12 16.93
N GLN A 348 -23.66 4.06 16.24
CA GLN A 348 -23.91 2.66 16.64
C GLN A 348 -23.27 2.34 17.99
N GLN A 349 -22.00 2.70 18.22
CA GLN A 349 -21.33 2.56 19.53
C GLN A 349 -22.15 3.26 20.63
N LYS A 350 -22.62 4.49 20.39
CA LYS A 350 -23.47 5.24 21.34
C LYS A 350 -24.85 4.61 21.55
N GLN A 351 -25.33 3.75 20.65
CA GLN A 351 -26.54 2.95 20.84
C GLN A 351 -26.24 1.69 21.64
N PHE A 352 -25.20 0.92 21.30
CA PHE A 352 -24.75 -0.24 22.08
C PHE A 352 -24.38 0.14 23.53
N GLU A 353 -23.74 1.28 23.73
CA GLU A 353 -23.46 1.83 25.06
C GLU A 353 -24.71 2.19 25.87
N LYS A 354 -25.83 2.57 25.22
CA LYS A 354 -27.11 2.80 25.91
C LYS A 354 -27.77 1.49 26.25
N HIS A 355 -27.84 0.57 25.29
CA HIS A 355 -28.45 -0.74 25.47
C HIS A 355 -27.72 -1.57 26.54
N ASN A 356 -26.38 -1.54 26.57
CA ASN A 356 -25.62 -2.17 27.65
C ASN A 356 -25.95 -1.53 29.02
N LYS A 357 -26.03 -0.19 29.09
CA LYS A 357 -26.50 0.54 30.30
C LYS A 357 -27.99 0.33 30.61
N GLU A 358 -28.76 -0.36 29.78
CA GLU A 358 -30.13 -0.80 30.05
C GLU A 358 -30.12 -2.23 30.56
N LEU A 359 -29.42 -3.15 29.89
CA LEU A 359 -29.14 -4.51 30.36
C LEU A 359 -28.48 -4.54 31.75
N GLU A 360 -27.60 -3.60 32.07
CA GLU A 360 -27.02 -3.47 33.42
C GLU A 360 -28.08 -3.13 34.49
N LYS A 361 -29.06 -2.27 34.16
CA LYS A 361 -30.16 -1.93 35.07
C LYS A 361 -31.12 -3.10 35.22
N GLU A 362 -31.43 -3.82 34.13
CA GLU A 362 -32.26 -5.01 34.15
C GLU A 362 -31.60 -6.13 34.98
N ARG A 363 -30.31 -6.39 34.76
CA ARG A 363 -29.47 -7.29 35.57
C ARG A 363 -29.56 -6.94 37.05
N ASP A 364 -29.41 -5.67 37.42
CA ASP A 364 -29.37 -5.27 38.83
C ASP A 364 -30.78 -5.18 39.46
N SER A 365 -31.82 -4.93 38.66
CA SER A 365 -33.22 -5.09 39.05
C SER A 365 -33.58 -6.56 39.30
N LEU A 366 -33.14 -7.47 38.43
CA LEU A 366 -33.33 -8.91 38.58
C LEU A 366 -32.57 -9.46 39.80
N LYS A 367 -31.33 -9.00 40.06
CA LYS A 367 -30.63 -9.30 41.32
C LYS A 367 -31.42 -8.86 42.55
N LEU A 368 -32.04 -7.69 42.51
CA LEU A 368 -32.83 -7.17 43.63
C LEU A 368 -34.11 -8.01 43.86
N GLU A 369 -34.80 -8.43 42.80
CA GLU A 369 -35.96 -9.30 42.94
C GLU A 369 -35.58 -10.73 43.33
N VAL A 370 -34.46 -11.29 42.85
CA VAL A 370 -33.92 -12.57 43.33
C VAL A 370 -33.59 -12.50 44.83
N TYR A 371 -32.99 -11.41 45.30
CA TYR A 371 -32.77 -11.18 46.73
C TYR A 371 -34.10 -11.10 47.51
N ARG A 372 -35.11 -10.40 46.98
CA ARG A 372 -36.44 -10.28 47.59
C ARG A 372 -37.16 -11.63 47.67
N LEU A 373 -37.09 -12.43 46.62
CA LEU A 373 -37.67 -13.78 46.55
C LEU A 373 -36.95 -14.76 47.46
N ASN A 374 -35.61 -14.72 47.53
CA ASN A 374 -34.85 -15.55 48.46
C ASN A 374 -35.21 -15.21 49.93
N LYS A 375 -35.32 -13.92 50.27
CA LYS A 375 -35.75 -13.49 51.61
C LYS A 375 -37.17 -13.97 51.95
N ALA A 376 -38.11 -13.89 51.00
CA ALA A 376 -39.47 -14.42 51.19
C ALA A 376 -39.48 -15.96 51.31
N SER A 377 -38.60 -16.66 50.60
CA SER A 377 -38.40 -18.12 50.71
C SER A 377 -37.81 -18.51 52.07
N GLU A 378 -36.85 -17.75 52.59
CA GLU A 378 -36.28 -17.94 53.93
C GLU A 378 -37.34 -17.71 55.03
N GLU A 379 -38.16 -16.66 54.91
CA GLU A 379 -39.29 -16.39 55.82
C GLU A 379 -40.33 -17.51 55.78
N ALA A 380 -40.71 -17.99 54.59
CA ALA A 380 -41.64 -19.12 54.44
C ALA A 380 -41.04 -20.44 54.98
N ARG A 381 -39.73 -20.68 54.77
CA ARG A 381 -39.02 -21.84 55.31
C ARG A 381 -38.94 -21.78 56.84
N GLN A 382 -38.75 -20.61 57.43
CA GLN A 382 -38.80 -20.42 58.88
C GLN A 382 -40.19 -20.73 59.42
N GLN A 383 -41.26 -20.15 58.84
CA GLN A 383 -42.65 -20.45 59.23
C GLN A 383 -42.97 -21.95 59.11
N GLY A 384 -42.53 -22.61 58.03
CA GLY A 384 -42.68 -24.06 57.87
C GLY A 384 -41.91 -24.87 58.92
N SER A 385 -40.76 -24.36 59.39
CA SER A 385 -39.98 -24.99 60.47
C SER A 385 -40.67 -24.84 61.83
N GLU A 386 -41.19 -23.64 62.13
CA GLU A 386 -41.96 -23.35 63.35
C GLU A 386 -43.25 -24.19 63.42
N LEU A 387 -43.97 -24.34 62.30
CA LEU A 387 -45.15 -25.21 62.21
C LEU A 387 -44.79 -26.70 62.34
N ALA A 388 -43.66 -27.14 61.79
CA ALA A 388 -43.19 -28.51 61.94
C ALA A 388 -42.78 -28.83 63.40
N GLU A 389 -42.18 -27.87 64.12
CA GLU A 389 -41.89 -28.02 65.55
C GLU A 389 -43.17 -28.06 66.39
N GLN A 390 -44.15 -27.18 66.11
CA GLN A 390 -45.47 -27.23 66.76
C GLN A 390 -46.16 -28.57 66.52
N LEU A 391 -46.14 -29.10 65.29
CA LEU A 391 -46.69 -30.42 64.97
C LEU A 391 -45.95 -31.53 65.73
N LYS A 392 -44.61 -31.48 65.81
CA LYS A 392 -43.81 -32.43 66.57
C LYS A 392 -44.14 -32.40 68.06
N LEU A 393 -44.36 -31.21 68.64
CA LEU A 393 -44.80 -31.06 70.03
C LEU A 393 -46.19 -31.67 70.23
N ARG A 394 -47.18 -31.39 69.37
CA ARG A 394 -48.51 -32.01 69.44
C ARG A 394 -48.49 -33.53 69.25
N VAL A 395 -47.61 -34.05 68.39
CA VAL A 395 -47.39 -35.50 68.26
C VAL A 395 -46.77 -36.08 69.54
N GLY A 396 -45.82 -35.37 70.18
CA GLY A 396 -45.23 -35.75 71.46
C GLY A 396 -46.24 -35.75 72.62
N GLU A 397 -47.10 -34.75 72.70
CA GLU A 397 -48.24 -34.72 73.64
C GLU A 397 -49.19 -35.90 73.39
N ASN A 398 -49.48 -36.21 72.12
CA ASN A 398 -50.36 -37.31 71.75
C ASN A 398 -49.74 -38.69 72.05
N THR A 399 -48.43 -38.87 71.87
CA THR A 399 -47.73 -40.11 72.28
C THR A 399 -47.58 -40.20 73.80
N ALA A 400 -47.39 -39.08 74.51
CA ALA A 400 -47.43 -39.05 75.97
C ALA A 400 -48.81 -39.47 76.50
N MET A 401 -49.91 -38.87 76.03
CA MET A 401 -51.26 -39.29 76.43
C MET A 401 -51.59 -40.73 76.00
N ARG A 402 -51.06 -41.22 74.88
CA ARG A 402 -51.16 -42.66 74.53
C ARG A 402 -50.39 -43.55 75.50
N LEU A 403 -49.19 -43.16 75.94
CA LEU A 403 -48.43 -43.91 76.94
C LEU A 403 -49.08 -43.84 78.32
N GLU A 404 -49.72 -42.73 78.68
CA GLU A 404 -50.53 -42.61 79.90
C GLU A 404 -51.79 -43.49 79.82
N LEU A 405 -52.48 -43.53 78.67
CA LEU A 405 -53.57 -44.48 78.43
C LEU A 405 -53.08 -45.93 78.43
N GLU A 406 -51.90 -46.22 77.89
CA GLU A 406 -51.28 -47.56 77.89
C GLU A 406 -50.83 -47.96 79.31
N ASP A 407 -50.38 -47.03 80.16
CA ASP A 407 -50.04 -47.30 81.56
C ASP A 407 -51.28 -47.35 82.46
N LEU A 408 -52.33 -46.58 82.17
CA LEU A 408 -53.65 -46.76 82.76
C LEU A 408 -54.24 -48.11 82.35
N ARG A 409 -54.10 -48.53 81.09
CA ARG A 409 -54.45 -49.87 80.58
C ARG A 409 -53.65 -50.95 81.30
N LYS A 410 -52.33 -50.83 81.43
CA LYS A 410 -51.52 -51.79 82.22
C LYS A 410 -51.88 -51.81 83.70
N ARG A 411 -52.28 -50.67 84.29
CA ARG A 411 -52.82 -50.62 85.66
C ARG A 411 -54.21 -51.23 85.76
N LEU A 412 -55.01 -51.14 84.69
CA LEU A 412 -56.24 -51.89 84.50
C LEU A 412 -55.87 -53.39 84.47
N GLU A 413 -55.16 -53.88 83.46
CA GLU A 413 -54.72 -55.28 83.28
C GLU A 413 -53.95 -55.87 84.49
N MET A 414 -53.24 -55.06 85.27
CA MET A 414 -52.61 -55.49 86.53
C MET A 414 -53.58 -55.49 87.71
N ALA A 415 -54.47 -54.51 87.82
CA ALA A 415 -55.60 -54.60 88.75
C ALA A 415 -56.45 -55.83 88.43
N ASP A 416 -56.62 -56.13 87.14
CA ASP A 416 -57.29 -57.29 86.53
C ASP A 416 -56.64 -58.59 86.96
N LEU A 417 -55.30 -58.63 86.91
CA LEU A 417 -54.54 -59.75 87.42
C LEU A 417 -54.67 -59.89 88.94
N MET A 418 -55.03 -58.85 89.70
CA MET A 418 -55.17 -58.96 91.16
C MET A 418 -56.46 -59.66 91.59
N ILE A 419 -57.67 -59.29 91.12
CA ILE A 419 -58.86 -60.14 91.38
C ILE A 419 -58.80 -61.41 90.53
N GLN A 420 -58.21 -61.44 89.33
CA GLN A 420 -57.92 -62.71 88.64
C GLN A 420 -56.90 -63.60 89.39
N GLN A 421 -56.15 -63.08 90.38
CA GLN A 421 -55.34 -63.89 91.31
C GLN A 421 -56.07 -64.20 92.63
N PHE A 422 -56.82 -63.27 93.22
CA PHE A 422 -57.80 -63.59 94.30
C PHE A 422 -58.79 -64.69 93.88
N SER A 423 -58.96 -64.88 92.58
CA SER A 423 -59.79 -65.91 91.93
C SER A 423 -59.16 -67.30 91.78
N SER A 424 -57.83 -67.41 91.82
CA SER A 424 -57.15 -68.57 91.20
C SER A 424 -56.52 -69.52 92.21
N GLN A 425 -56.27 -69.07 93.45
CA GLN A 425 -55.83 -69.92 94.58
C GLN A 425 -56.40 -69.36 95.90
N SER A 426 -57.37 -69.98 96.58
CA SER A 426 -58.19 -71.15 96.22
C SER A 426 -59.68 -70.80 96.34
N GLY A 427 -60.24 -70.20 95.28
CA GLY A 427 -61.61 -69.67 95.25
C GLY A 427 -61.99 -69.12 93.87
N PRO A 428 -62.73 -69.88 93.03
CA PRO A 428 -63.23 -69.64 91.65
C PRO A 428 -62.92 -68.39 90.75
N PRO A 429 -63.40 -67.15 91.04
CA PRO A 429 -63.97 -66.21 90.04
C PRO A 429 -63.12 -65.56 88.90
N SER A 430 -62.14 -66.25 88.29
CA SER A 430 -61.09 -65.68 87.40
C SER A 430 -61.60 -64.88 86.20
N ALA A 431 -62.76 -65.23 85.66
CA ALA A 431 -63.39 -64.48 84.58
C ALA A 431 -63.93 -63.12 85.02
N ASN A 432 -64.26 -62.92 86.30
CA ASN A 432 -65.14 -61.85 86.73
C ASN A 432 -64.44 -60.48 86.75
N GLN A 433 -63.12 -60.44 86.89
CA GLN A 433 -62.39 -59.18 86.75
C GLN A 433 -61.99 -58.88 85.32
N GLN A 434 -61.44 -59.84 84.56
CA GLN A 434 -61.21 -59.59 83.12
C GLN A 434 -62.52 -59.20 82.41
N LEU A 435 -63.67 -59.71 82.89
CA LEU A 435 -64.96 -59.16 82.53
C LEU A 435 -65.19 -57.74 83.08
N GLN A 436 -64.96 -57.45 84.36
CA GLN A 436 -65.09 -56.09 84.92
C GLN A 436 -64.16 -55.04 84.29
N LEU A 437 -62.94 -55.36 83.86
CA LEU A 437 -62.00 -54.40 83.29
C LEU A 437 -61.96 -54.39 81.76
N LEU A 438 -62.39 -55.47 81.08
CA LEU A 438 -62.94 -55.31 79.74
C LEU A 438 -64.27 -54.55 79.78
N LEU A 439 -65.05 -54.60 80.86
CA LEU A 439 -66.22 -53.73 81.07
C LEU A 439 -65.81 -52.30 81.39
N GLU A 440 -64.76 -52.03 82.17
CA GLU A 440 -64.30 -50.67 82.48
C GLU A 440 -63.50 -50.05 81.31
N GLU A 441 -62.73 -50.83 80.53
CA GLU A 441 -62.15 -50.38 79.25
C GLU A 441 -63.28 -50.16 78.23
N LYS A 442 -64.23 -51.09 78.10
CA LYS A 442 -65.45 -50.88 77.31
C LYS A 442 -66.20 -49.65 77.78
N HIS A 443 -66.30 -49.38 79.09
CA HIS A 443 -67.02 -48.23 79.61
C HIS A 443 -66.24 -46.92 79.40
N GLN A 444 -64.91 -46.95 79.40
CA GLN A 444 -64.06 -45.83 79.00
C GLN A 444 -64.11 -45.58 77.49
N LEU A 445 -64.15 -46.63 76.66
CA LEU A 445 -64.32 -46.52 75.21
C LEU A 445 -65.76 -46.13 74.84
N GLU A 446 -66.77 -46.57 75.59
CA GLU A 446 -68.16 -46.12 75.49
C GLU A 446 -68.30 -44.68 75.99
N ALA A 447 -67.57 -44.25 77.02
CA ALA A 447 -67.53 -42.87 77.47
C ALA A 447 -66.81 -41.96 76.47
N GLN A 448 -65.68 -42.39 75.89
CA GLN A 448 -65.00 -41.67 74.80
C GLN A 448 -65.86 -41.66 73.53
N THR A 449 -66.54 -42.75 73.20
CA THR A 449 -67.47 -42.81 72.07
C THR A 449 -68.70 -41.95 72.32
N ALA A 450 -69.23 -41.91 73.55
CA ALA A 450 -70.32 -41.03 73.95
C ALA A 450 -69.89 -39.56 73.92
N GLN A 451 -68.68 -39.21 74.38
CA GLN A 451 -68.12 -37.87 74.33
C GLN A 451 -67.79 -37.42 72.90
N MET A 452 -67.34 -38.34 72.03
CA MET A 452 -67.17 -38.09 70.61
C MET A 452 -68.53 -37.94 69.91
N MET A 453 -69.53 -38.78 70.22
CA MET A 453 -70.90 -38.61 69.73
C MET A 453 -71.55 -37.33 70.28
N GLU A 454 -71.25 -36.93 71.51
CA GLU A 454 -71.73 -35.68 72.11
C GLU A 454 -71.09 -34.48 71.42
N SER A 455 -69.78 -34.46 71.17
CA SER A 455 -69.14 -33.39 70.40
C SER A 455 -69.61 -33.35 68.94
N VAL A 456 -69.87 -34.50 68.30
CA VAL A 456 -70.49 -34.56 66.97
C VAL A 456 -71.94 -34.10 67.00
N ALA A 457 -72.71 -34.42 68.05
CA ALA A 457 -74.07 -33.93 68.24
C ALA A 457 -74.10 -32.42 68.51
N GLN A 458 -73.17 -31.90 69.32
CA GLN A 458 -72.97 -30.47 69.56
C GLN A 458 -72.67 -29.77 68.22
N LEU A 459 -71.67 -30.22 67.46
CA LEU A 459 -71.35 -29.68 66.13
C LEU A 459 -72.51 -29.80 65.12
N GLN A 460 -73.32 -30.85 65.19
CA GLN A 460 -74.56 -30.97 64.40
C GLN A 460 -75.60 -29.94 64.84
N THR A 461 -75.82 -29.74 66.15
CA THR A 461 -76.74 -28.71 66.64
C THR A 461 -76.23 -27.30 66.38
N GLU A 462 -74.91 -27.04 66.36
CA GLU A 462 -74.34 -25.76 65.95
C GLU A 462 -74.55 -25.52 64.45
N ARG A 463 -74.24 -26.51 63.59
CA ARG A 463 -74.56 -26.48 62.16
C ARG A 463 -76.04 -26.18 61.93
N ASP A 464 -76.93 -26.84 62.66
CA ASP A 464 -78.38 -26.71 62.48
C ASP A 464 -78.91 -25.39 63.05
N GLN A 465 -78.30 -24.84 64.10
CA GLN A 465 -78.53 -23.47 64.56
C GLN A 465 -78.09 -22.44 63.52
N TYR A 466 -76.91 -22.58 62.92
CA TYR A 466 -76.46 -21.70 61.83
C TYR A 466 -77.33 -21.83 60.58
N ALA A 467 -77.75 -23.05 60.22
CA ALA A 467 -78.67 -23.27 59.11
C ALA A 467 -80.06 -22.64 59.37
N ALA A 468 -80.59 -22.78 60.58
CA ALA A 468 -81.83 -22.13 61.00
C ALA A 468 -81.69 -20.59 61.03
N GLN A 469 -80.56 -20.06 61.49
CA GLN A 469 -80.29 -18.61 61.48
C GLN A 469 -80.24 -18.08 60.04
N ILE A 470 -79.54 -18.75 59.12
CA ILE A 470 -79.48 -18.35 57.70
C ILE A 470 -80.87 -18.43 57.05
N GLN A 471 -81.68 -19.44 57.41
CA GLN A 471 -83.07 -19.53 56.96
C GLN A 471 -83.94 -18.39 57.52
N GLU A 472 -83.81 -18.03 58.80
CA GLU A 472 -84.57 -16.94 59.42
C GLU A 472 -84.14 -15.56 58.90
N GLU A 473 -82.84 -15.32 58.72
CA GLU A 473 -82.34 -14.11 58.05
C GLU A 473 -82.88 -14.03 56.61
N GLY A 474 -82.88 -15.14 55.86
CA GLY A 474 -83.52 -15.23 54.56
C GLY A 474 -85.03 -14.97 54.60
N ARG A 475 -85.73 -15.45 55.63
CA ARG A 475 -87.16 -15.23 55.87
C ARG A 475 -87.44 -13.75 56.11
N VAL A 476 -86.66 -13.09 56.98
CA VAL A 476 -86.77 -11.66 57.29
C VAL A 476 -86.44 -10.78 56.08
N TRP A 477 -85.42 -11.13 55.29
CA TRP A 477 -85.13 -10.42 54.03
C TRP A 477 -86.24 -10.59 52.99
N LYS A 478 -86.85 -11.78 52.91
CA LYS A 478 -88.02 -12.02 52.07
C LYS A 478 -89.23 -11.18 52.53
N GLU A 479 -89.63 -11.27 53.80
CA GLU A 479 -90.73 -10.48 54.37
C GLU A 479 -90.54 -8.97 54.15
N LYS A 480 -89.33 -8.47 54.36
CA LYS A 480 -88.99 -7.05 54.13
C LYS A 480 -89.08 -6.66 52.65
N THR A 481 -88.77 -7.58 51.74
CA THR A 481 -88.92 -7.37 50.28
C THR A 481 -90.40 -7.37 49.89
N GLU A 482 -91.18 -8.31 50.40
CA GLU A 482 -92.64 -8.39 50.17
C GLU A 482 -93.38 -7.18 50.80
N GLN A 483 -92.95 -6.70 51.96
CA GLN A 483 -93.48 -5.48 52.59
C GLN A 483 -93.18 -4.22 51.77
N LEU A 484 -91.96 -4.06 51.25
CA LEU A 484 -91.61 -2.94 50.37
C LEU A 484 -92.39 -3.01 49.05
N LEU A 485 -92.57 -4.21 48.49
CA LEU A 485 -93.37 -4.41 47.28
C LEU A 485 -94.84 -4.03 47.53
N SER A 486 -95.44 -4.49 48.62
CA SER A 486 -96.81 -4.15 49.03
C SER A 486 -97.00 -2.67 49.32
N GLN A 487 -95.97 -1.97 49.82
CA GLN A 487 -96.02 -0.52 50.01
C GLN A 487 -95.99 0.22 48.67
N VAL A 488 -95.19 -0.25 47.71
CA VAL A 488 -95.16 0.32 46.35
C VAL A 488 -96.48 0.07 45.60
N THR A 489 -97.12 -1.10 45.75
CA THR A 489 -98.43 -1.34 45.12
C THR A 489 -99.52 -0.48 45.77
N SER A 490 -99.60 -0.40 47.11
CA SER A 490 -100.56 0.49 47.81
C SER A 490 -100.44 1.94 47.34
N LEU A 491 -99.22 2.47 47.24
CA LEU A 491 -99.00 3.84 46.76
C LEU A 491 -99.36 4.04 45.28
N SER A 492 -99.30 2.99 44.45
CA SER A 492 -99.78 3.05 43.07
C SER A 492 -101.32 2.97 42.97
N GLU A 493 -101.95 2.14 43.81
CA GLU A 493 -103.41 2.01 43.90
C GLU A 493 -104.06 3.27 44.48
N GLU A 494 -103.44 3.88 45.50
CA GLU A 494 -103.82 5.20 46.05
C GLU A 494 -103.69 6.30 44.99
N ARG A 495 -102.58 6.36 44.25
CA ARG A 495 -102.38 7.32 43.14
C ARG A 495 -103.48 7.17 42.08
N ASP A 496 -103.79 5.94 41.68
CA ASP A 496 -104.74 5.68 40.59
C ASP A 496 -106.19 5.88 41.05
N SER A 497 -106.49 5.60 42.32
CA SER A 497 -107.76 5.98 42.97
C SER A 497 -107.92 7.50 43.07
N HIS A 498 -106.87 8.24 43.42
CA HIS A 498 -106.90 9.71 43.41
C HIS A 498 -107.08 10.28 42.00
N ALA A 499 -106.43 9.70 40.98
CA ALA A 499 -106.63 10.11 39.59
C ALA A 499 -108.08 9.87 39.12
N ALA A 500 -108.66 8.71 39.45
CA ALA A 500 -110.06 8.41 39.16
C ALA A 500 -111.02 9.35 39.92
N HIS A 501 -110.76 9.64 41.19
CA HIS A 501 -111.59 10.55 41.98
C HIS A 501 -111.54 12.00 41.47
N ILE A 502 -110.39 12.46 40.96
CA ILE A 502 -110.29 13.77 40.29
C ILE A 502 -111.15 13.78 39.02
N GLN A 503 -111.06 12.75 38.17
CA GLN A 503 -111.90 12.64 36.97
C GLN A 503 -113.40 12.56 37.29
N GLU A 504 -113.78 11.89 38.38
CA GLU A 504 -115.17 11.81 38.81
C GLU A 504 -115.68 13.15 39.39
N LEU A 505 -114.84 13.88 40.14
CA LEU A 505 -115.17 15.25 40.59
C LEU A 505 -115.29 16.21 39.40
N GLU A 506 -114.42 16.10 38.39
CA GLU A 506 -114.52 16.87 37.14
C GLU A 506 -115.83 16.57 36.39
N ALA A 507 -116.27 15.30 36.36
CA ALA A 507 -117.57 14.92 35.81
C ALA A 507 -118.77 15.44 36.64
N GLN A 508 -118.73 15.32 37.96
CA GLN A 508 -119.79 15.82 38.85
C GLN A 508 -119.92 17.36 38.78
N ILE A 509 -118.82 18.09 38.57
CA ILE A 509 -118.81 19.54 38.31
C ILE A 509 -119.42 19.90 36.93
N ALA A 510 -119.45 18.96 35.98
CA ALA A 510 -120.13 19.14 34.71
C ALA A 510 -121.65 18.87 34.82
N GLU A 511 -122.05 17.83 35.58
CA GLU A 511 -123.47 17.46 35.73
C GLU A 511 -124.26 18.45 36.63
N LEU A 512 -123.65 18.96 37.70
CA LEU A 512 -124.27 19.93 38.64
C LEU A 512 -124.55 21.34 38.07
N LYS A 513 -124.52 21.50 36.73
CA LYS A 513 -124.91 22.75 36.04
C LYS A 513 -126.35 22.74 35.50
N ASN A 514 -127.07 21.61 35.57
CA ASN A 514 -128.37 21.45 34.93
C ASN A 514 -129.52 21.12 35.91
N ALA A 515 -130.47 22.06 35.98
CA ALA A 515 -131.85 21.96 36.50
C ALA A 515 -132.13 22.15 38.01
N GLU A 516 -132.81 23.28 38.28
CA GLU A 516 -133.74 23.61 39.39
C GLU A 516 -134.87 24.46 38.75
N GLU A 517 -136.03 24.74 39.36
CA GLU A 517 -136.97 23.87 40.06
C GLU A 517 -138.39 24.52 40.01
N SER A 518 -139.36 23.92 40.70
CA SER A 518 -140.80 24.25 40.74
C SER A 518 -141.20 25.68 41.24
N GLU A 519 -142.47 26.01 41.01
CA GLU A 519 -143.29 26.96 41.82
C GLU A 519 -143.03 28.49 41.69
N LEU A 520 -143.89 29.41 42.15
CA LEU A 520 -144.74 29.43 43.37
C LEU A 520 -146.15 30.08 43.26
N ALA A 521 -146.94 29.84 44.32
CA ALA A 521 -148.06 30.62 44.91
C ALA A 521 -149.42 30.79 44.18
N LEU A 522 -149.46 30.92 42.86
CA LEU A 522 -150.64 30.82 41.96
C LEU A 522 -151.96 31.66 42.13
N GLN A 523 -152.68 31.71 43.27
CA GLN A 523 -154.17 31.91 43.23
C GLN A 523 -154.87 33.16 43.83
N GLU A 524 -154.66 33.59 45.08
CA GLU A 524 -154.90 35.01 45.51
C GLU A 524 -153.61 35.69 45.99
N ALA A 525 -152.58 34.87 46.21
CA ALA A 525 -151.38 34.99 45.40
C ALA A 525 -151.64 34.90 43.86
N LEU A 526 -152.62 35.64 43.34
CA LEU A 526 -152.84 36.15 41.97
C LEU A 526 -153.39 37.61 42.01
N SER A 527 -153.55 38.19 43.22
CA SER A 527 -153.64 39.63 43.49
C SER A 527 -152.38 40.08 44.25
N SER A 528 -151.96 39.28 45.24
CA SER A 528 -150.58 39.24 45.75
C SER A 528 -149.65 38.86 44.59
N LEU A 529 -149.68 37.67 43.96
CA LEU A 529 -149.20 37.51 42.55
C LEU A 529 -150.11 38.16 41.48
N GLN A 530 -150.52 39.42 41.66
CA GLN A 530 -150.50 40.34 40.54
C GLN A 530 -149.50 41.47 40.77
N GLN A 531 -149.31 41.92 42.00
CA GLN A 531 -148.15 42.75 42.34
C GLN A 531 -146.86 41.93 42.35
N GLU A 532 -146.90 40.68 42.84
CA GLU A 532 -145.89 39.64 42.76
C GLU A 532 -145.98 38.82 41.46
N ARG A 533 -146.99 38.95 40.56
CA ARG A 533 -146.86 38.42 39.18
C ARG A 533 -146.34 39.49 38.25
N ASP A 534 -146.53 40.77 38.54
CA ASP A 534 -145.85 41.84 37.81
C ASP A 534 -144.47 42.09 38.40
N ALA A 535 -144.23 41.79 39.69
CA ALA A 535 -142.89 41.69 40.26
C ALA A 535 -142.22 40.34 39.96
N LEU A 536 -142.87 39.16 40.03
CA LEU A 536 -142.29 37.94 39.43
C LEU A 536 -142.25 38.01 37.91
N SER A 537 -143.03 38.82 37.18
CA SER A 537 -142.79 39.03 35.74
C SER A 537 -141.64 40.01 35.52
N SER A 538 -141.44 41.01 36.39
CA SER A 538 -140.26 41.87 36.33
C SER A 538 -138.99 41.13 36.75
N GLN A 539 -139.09 40.23 37.74
CA GLN A 539 -138.02 39.37 38.25
C GLN A 539 -137.80 38.15 37.36
N TYR A 540 -138.83 37.61 36.69
CA TYR A 540 -138.70 36.60 35.63
C TYR A 540 -138.16 37.24 34.37
N GLN A 541 -138.53 38.47 34.01
CA GLN A 541 -137.86 39.20 32.93
C GLN A 541 -136.45 39.66 33.32
N ALA A 542 -136.14 39.85 34.61
CA ALA A 542 -134.77 39.98 35.08
C ALA A 542 -134.06 38.64 34.91
N GLN A 543 -134.52 37.57 35.56
CA GLN A 543 -134.03 36.20 35.42
C GLN A 543 -133.99 35.69 33.97
N VAL A 544 -134.80 36.18 33.04
CA VAL A 544 -134.72 35.84 31.60
C VAL A 544 -133.65 36.68 30.92
N ARG A 545 -133.47 37.96 31.26
CA ARG A 545 -132.30 38.74 30.81
C ARG A 545 -131.01 38.24 31.43
N ASP A 546 -131.07 37.71 32.64
CA ASP A 546 -129.95 37.14 33.39
C ASP A 546 -129.68 35.71 32.89
N ASN A 547 -130.69 34.89 32.58
CA ASN A 547 -130.52 33.62 31.88
C ASN A 547 -130.10 33.81 30.41
N GLU A 548 -130.49 34.89 29.73
CA GLU A 548 -129.94 35.26 28.42
C GLU A 548 -128.49 35.68 28.54
N GLN A 549 -128.11 36.44 29.57
CA GLN A 549 -126.71 36.81 29.84
C GLN A 549 -125.88 35.58 30.24
N LEU A 550 -126.40 34.70 31.09
CA LEU A 550 -125.78 33.43 31.46
C LEU A 550 -125.70 32.49 30.25
N SER A 551 -126.71 32.44 29.38
CA SER A 551 -126.67 31.66 28.13
C SER A 551 -125.65 32.20 27.16
N ARG A 552 -125.49 33.53 27.06
CA ARG A 552 -124.42 34.17 26.26
C ARG A 552 -123.04 33.90 26.87
N LEU A 553 -122.89 34.00 28.20
CA LEU A 553 -121.64 33.66 28.90
C LEU A 553 -121.31 32.17 28.79
N VAL A 554 -122.30 31.29 28.79
CA VAL A 554 -122.14 29.86 28.52
C VAL A 554 -121.73 29.65 27.07
N GLN A 555 -122.38 30.28 26.09
CA GLN A 555 -121.98 30.20 24.67
C GLN A 555 -120.58 30.79 24.40
N GLU A 556 -120.20 31.87 25.08
CA GLU A 556 -118.85 32.46 25.02
C GLU A 556 -117.81 31.52 25.64
N GLN A 557 -118.13 30.87 26.77
CA GLN A 557 -117.24 29.91 27.43
C GLN A 557 -117.21 28.56 26.69
N GLU A 558 -118.29 28.13 26.04
CA GLU A 558 -118.33 26.97 25.12
C GLU A 558 -117.50 27.25 23.86
N ALA A 559 -117.65 28.42 23.24
CA ALA A 559 -116.83 28.83 22.11
C ALA A 559 -115.34 28.88 22.49
N ARG A 560 -115.03 29.42 23.66
CA ARG A 560 -113.67 29.46 24.22
C ARG A 560 -113.14 28.07 24.56
N LEU A 561 -113.96 27.17 25.11
CA LEU A 561 -113.59 25.77 25.36
C LEU A 561 -113.30 25.06 24.03
N GLN A 562 -114.15 25.21 23.01
CA GLN A 562 -113.88 24.65 21.68
C GLN A 562 -112.66 25.28 20.98
N GLU A 563 -112.31 26.53 21.30
CA GLU A 563 -111.07 27.15 20.80
C GLU A 563 -109.84 26.57 21.51
N LEU A 564 -109.89 26.41 22.84
CA LEU A 564 -108.88 25.74 23.64
C LEU A 564 -108.74 24.25 23.28
N GLU A 565 -109.82 23.56 22.95
CA GLU A 565 -109.79 22.18 22.41
C GLU A 565 -109.09 22.13 21.06
N ARG A 566 -109.35 23.09 20.16
CA ARG A 566 -108.65 23.20 18.87
C ARG A 566 -107.19 23.64 19.03
N GLU A 567 -106.84 24.35 20.10
CA GLU A 567 -105.44 24.62 20.47
C GLU A 567 -104.76 23.37 21.04
N ALA A 568 -105.44 22.62 21.90
CA ALA A 568 -104.94 21.36 22.46
C ALA A 568 -104.77 20.27 21.39
N GLN A 569 -105.71 20.17 20.44
CA GLN A 569 -105.61 19.26 19.29
C GLN A 569 -104.42 19.62 18.40
N ARG A 570 -104.29 20.88 17.97
CA ARG A 570 -103.11 21.36 17.21
C ARG A 570 -101.80 21.14 17.98
N GLY A 571 -101.79 21.40 19.30
CA GLY A 571 -100.64 21.14 20.16
C GLY A 571 -100.29 19.65 20.27
N ALA A 572 -101.28 18.75 20.25
CA ALA A 572 -101.09 17.31 20.23
C ALA A 572 -100.59 16.80 18.88
N GLU A 573 -101.11 17.33 17.77
CA GLU A 573 -100.63 17.07 16.40
C GLU A 573 -99.17 17.53 16.24
N GLU A 574 -98.86 18.77 16.61
CA GLU A 574 -97.48 19.28 16.65
C GLU A 574 -96.58 18.43 17.55
N ALA A 575 -97.06 17.97 18.71
CA ALA A 575 -96.31 17.08 19.60
C ALA A 575 -96.19 15.63 19.07
N GLN A 576 -96.99 15.23 18.09
CA GLN A 576 -96.83 13.96 17.36
C GLN A 576 -95.83 14.12 16.21
N ASP A 577 -95.91 15.19 15.43
CA ASP A 577 -94.98 15.45 14.33
C ASP A 577 -93.57 15.78 14.82
N ARG A 578 -93.44 16.52 15.94
CA ARG A 578 -92.14 16.67 16.62
C ARG A 578 -91.57 15.33 17.11
N ARG A 579 -92.42 14.35 17.48
CA ARG A 579 -91.96 12.99 17.83
C ARG A 579 -91.50 12.21 16.61
N ARG A 580 -92.29 12.21 15.51
CA ARG A 580 -91.89 11.62 14.22
C ARG A 580 -90.54 12.17 13.73
N LEU A 581 -90.39 13.50 13.70
CA LEU A 581 -89.14 14.15 13.30
C LEU A 581 -87.94 13.78 14.20
N LEU A 582 -88.16 13.50 15.50
CA LEU A 582 -87.11 13.03 16.42
C LEU A 582 -86.81 11.54 16.26
N GLU A 583 -87.79 10.73 15.85
CA GLU A 583 -87.62 9.31 15.52
C GLU A 583 -86.87 9.15 14.19
N ASP A 584 -87.28 9.90 13.16
CA ASP A 584 -86.59 9.98 11.86
C ASP A 584 -85.15 10.49 12.03
N ALA A 585 -84.94 11.59 12.77
CA ALA A 585 -83.59 12.11 13.04
C ALA A 585 -82.72 11.13 13.87
N GLN A 586 -83.31 10.27 14.71
CA GLN A 586 -82.59 9.19 15.39
C GLN A 586 -82.25 8.03 14.45
N SER A 587 -83.17 7.67 13.54
CA SER A 587 -82.95 6.67 12.49
C SER A 587 -81.84 7.09 11.52
N ASP A 588 -81.89 8.33 11.04
CA ASP A 588 -80.85 8.94 10.20
C ASP A 588 -79.53 9.03 10.95
N LYS A 589 -79.52 9.50 12.21
CA LYS A 589 -78.32 9.50 13.05
C LYS A 589 -77.73 8.09 13.19
N ALA A 590 -78.54 7.06 13.39
CA ALA A 590 -78.08 5.68 13.49
C ALA A 590 -77.56 5.11 12.16
N THR A 591 -78.13 5.54 11.04
CA THR A 591 -77.72 5.14 9.68
C THR A 591 -76.44 5.84 9.26
N ILE A 592 -76.35 7.17 9.46
CA ILE A 592 -75.14 7.98 9.28
C ILE A 592 -74.03 7.48 10.20
N SER A 593 -74.32 7.12 11.47
CA SER A 593 -73.30 6.58 12.38
C SER A 593 -72.72 5.24 11.89
N ARG A 594 -73.56 4.36 11.34
CA ARG A 594 -73.10 3.11 10.69
C ARG A 594 -72.26 3.39 9.44
N ALA A 595 -72.71 4.28 8.56
CA ALA A 595 -71.96 4.68 7.37
C ALA A 595 -70.63 5.36 7.72
N LEU A 596 -70.57 6.17 8.78
CA LEU A 596 -69.34 6.80 9.27
C LEU A 596 -68.39 5.81 9.96
N ALA A 597 -68.91 4.77 10.62
CA ALA A 597 -68.09 3.68 11.14
C ALA A 597 -67.45 2.89 9.98
N GLN A 598 -68.24 2.47 8.99
CA GLN A 598 -67.73 1.81 7.78
C GLN A 598 -66.74 2.68 7.00
N ASN A 599 -66.96 4.00 6.92
CA ASN A 599 -66.01 4.94 6.30
C ASN A 599 -64.75 5.21 7.15
N ARG A 600 -64.71 4.83 8.43
CA ARG A 600 -63.47 4.79 9.23
C ARG A 600 -62.75 3.48 8.99
N GLU A 601 -63.45 2.35 9.11
CA GLU A 601 -62.92 1.01 8.87
C GLU A 601 -62.29 0.89 7.46
N LEU A 602 -62.95 1.38 6.41
CA LEU A 602 -62.39 1.42 5.05
C LEU A 602 -61.16 2.34 4.92
N LYS A 603 -61.04 3.39 5.73
CA LYS A 603 -59.84 4.26 5.75
C LYS A 603 -58.71 3.65 6.56
N GLU A 604 -59.03 2.92 7.62
CA GLU A 604 -58.09 2.13 8.43
C GLU A 604 -57.52 0.99 7.57
N GLN A 605 -58.36 0.21 6.88
CA GLN A 605 -57.94 -0.80 5.91
C GLN A 605 -57.12 -0.21 4.75
N LEU A 606 -57.49 0.97 4.23
CA LEU A 606 -56.70 1.65 3.19
C LEU A 606 -55.33 2.12 3.73
N ALA A 607 -55.27 2.61 4.96
CA ALA A 607 -54.03 3.01 5.61
C ALA A 607 -53.15 1.80 5.95
N GLU A 608 -53.73 0.68 6.38
CA GLU A 608 -53.03 -0.60 6.57
C GLU A 608 -52.44 -1.11 5.24
N LEU A 609 -53.22 -1.07 4.16
CA LEU A 609 -52.76 -1.46 2.83
C LEU A 609 -51.64 -0.52 2.32
N GLN A 610 -51.77 0.79 2.52
CA GLN A 610 -50.72 1.77 2.17
C GLN A 610 -49.44 1.55 3.00
N ASN A 611 -49.57 1.33 4.31
CA ASN A 611 -48.43 0.98 5.17
C ASN A 611 -47.80 -0.36 4.76
N GLY A 612 -48.61 -1.34 4.33
CA GLY A 612 -48.15 -2.62 3.78
C GLY A 612 -47.36 -2.44 2.49
N PHE A 613 -47.86 -1.63 1.54
CA PHE A 613 -47.13 -1.28 0.33
C PHE A 613 -45.83 -0.52 0.62
N VAL A 614 -45.82 0.46 1.53
CA VAL A 614 -44.60 1.19 1.91
C VAL A 614 -43.58 0.26 2.57
N LYS A 615 -43.99 -0.62 3.50
CA LYS A 615 -43.11 -1.64 4.09
C LYS A 615 -42.54 -2.56 3.02
N LEU A 616 -43.38 -3.18 2.20
CA LEU A 616 -42.94 -4.09 1.14
C LEU A 616 -42.03 -3.41 0.11
N THR A 617 -42.25 -2.12 -0.19
CA THR A 617 -41.38 -1.35 -1.10
C THR A 617 -40.03 -1.07 -0.46
N ASN A 618 -39.99 -0.74 0.83
CA ASN A 618 -38.74 -0.54 1.57
C ASN A 618 -37.98 -1.86 1.74
N GLU A 619 -38.64 -2.94 2.15
CA GLU A 619 -38.07 -4.28 2.28
C GLU A 619 -37.50 -4.77 0.93
N ASN A 620 -38.22 -4.55 -0.18
CA ASN A 620 -37.75 -4.91 -1.52
C ASN A 620 -36.60 -4.00 -2.00
N MET A 621 -36.56 -2.73 -1.61
CA MET A 621 -35.43 -1.82 -1.85
C MET A 621 -34.19 -2.27 -1.05
N GLU A 622 -34.35 -2.62 0.22
CA GLU A 622 -33.28 -3.13 1.10
C GLU A 622 -32.73 -4.47 0.59
N LEU A 623 -33.62 -5.41 0.21
CA LEU A 623 -33.24 -6.69 -0.40
C LEU A 623 -32.54 -6.50 -1.76
N THR A 624 -33.01 -5.56 -2.59
CA THR A 624 -32.38 -5.25 -3.88
C THR A 624 -31.02 -4.59 -3.69
N SER A 625 -30.88 -3.67 -2.74
CA SER A 625 -29.61 -3.02 -2.40
C SER A 625 -28.61 -4.00 -1.82
N GLY A 626 -29.05 -4.87 -0.88
CA GLY A 626 -28.25 -5.96 -0.33
C GLY A 626 -27.78 -6.95 -1.40
N LEU A 627 -28.67 -7.35 -2.32
CA LEU A 627 -28.33 -8.20 -3.46
C LEU A 627 -27.30 -7.52 -4.39
N GLN A 628 -27.39 -6.21 -4.60
CA GLN A 628 -26.41 -5.46 -5.39
C GLN A 628 -25.04 -5.37 -4.70
N SER A 629 -24.99 -5.15 -3.38
CA SER A 629 -23.73 -5.18 -2.61
C SER A 629 -23.11 -6.58 -2.58
N GLU A 630 -23.89 -7.65 -2.39
CA GLU A 630 -23.40 -9.03 -2.47
C GLU A 630 -22.89 -9.38 -3.87
N GLN A 631 -23.54 -8.90 -4.93
CA GLN A 631 -23.03 -9.03 -6.30
C GLN A 631 -21.74 -8.22 -6.52
N HIS A 632 -21.55 -7.08 -5.86
CA HIS A 632 -20.31 -6.32 -5.92
C HIS A 632 -19.17 -7.06 -5.20
N VAL A 633 -19.41 -7.51 -3.96
CA VAL A 633 -18.45 -8.32 -3.17
C VAL A 633 -18.08 -9.60 -3.93
N LYS A 634 -19.04 -10.28 -4.56
CA LYS A 634 -18.78 -11.44 -5.42
C LYS A 634 -17.89 -11.10 -6.63
N LYS A 635 -18.07 -9.94 -7.26
CA LYS A 635 -17.21 -9.47 -8.37
C LYS A 635 -15.80 -9.12 -7.88
N GLU A 636 -15.66 -8.50 -6.72
CA GLU A 636 -14.36 -8.26 -6.10
C GLU A 636 -13.63 -9.55 -5.72
N LEU A 637 -14.32 -10.51 -5.11
CA LEU A 637 -13.76 -11.81 -4.76
C LEU A 637 -13.32 -12.58 -6.02
N ALA A 638 -14.12 -12.56 -7.08
CA ALA A 638 -13.73 -13.13 -8.37
C ALA A 638 -12.49 -12.44 -8.95
N ARG A 639 -12.39 -11.10 -8.86
CA ARG A 639 -11.22 -10.34 -9.32
C ARG A 639 -9.97 -10.67 -8.49
N LYS A 640 -10.09 -10.74 -7.16
CA LYS A 640 -9.02 -11.11 -6.23
C LYS A 640 -8.56 -12.55 -6.45
N MET A 641 -9.46 -13.50 -6.73
CA MET A 641 -9.06 -14.86 -7.11
C MET A 641 -8.35 -14.92 -8.47
N GLY A 642 -8.84 -14.17 -9.48
CA GLY A 642 -8.18 -14.09 -10.78
C GLY A 642 -6.76 -13.54 -10.65
N GLN A 643 -6.59 -12.42 -9.93
CA GLN A 643 -5.28 -11.81 -9.70
C GLN A 643 -4.35 -12.75 -8.90
N LEU A 644 -4.84 -13.45 -7.87
CA LEU A 644 -4.04 -14.48 -7.18
C LEU A 644 -3.69 -15.69 -8.07
N GLN A 645 -4.50 -16.02 -9.09
CA GLN A 645 -4.16 -17.04 -10.09
C GLN A 645 -3.10 -16.53 -11.09
N GLU A 646 -3.16 -15.26 -11.48
CA GLU A 646 -2.16 -14.59 -12.31
C GLU A 646 -0.82 -14.48 -11.57
N ASP A 647 -0.82 -14.05 -10.30
CA ASP A 647 0.37 -14.00 -9.43
C ASP A 647 0.99 -15.41 -9.26
N LEU A 648 0.17 -16.44 -9.00
CA LEU A 648 0.63 -17.82 -8.90
C LEU A 648 1.15 -18.39 -10.24
N HIS A 649 0.62 -17.93 -11.38
CA HIS A 649 1.16 -18.29 -12.69
C HIS A 649 2.52 -17.62 -12.90
N HIS A 650 2.63 -16.33 -12.63
CA HIS A 650 3.85 -15.56 -12.82
C HIS A 650 5.00 -16.06 -11.92
N VAL A 651 4.71 -16.42 -10.66
CA VAL A 651 5.70 -17.03 -9.76
C VAL A 651 6.14 -18.42 -10.23
N ARG A 652 5.26 -19.22 -10.87
CA ARG A 652 5.65 -20.49 -11.49
C ARG A 652 6.53 -20.28 -12.72
N GLU A 653 6.18 -19.35 -13.58
CA GLU A 653 6.94 -19.01 -14.78
C GLU A 653 8.34 -18.47 -14.42
N GLN A 654 8.44 -17.60 -13.41
CA GLN A 654 9.74 -17.19 -12.84
C GLN A 654 10.53 -18.36 -12.25
N LEU A 655 9.87 -19.30 -11.56
CA LEU A 655 10.52 -20.49 -11.00
C LEU A 655 11.03 -21.43 -12.09
N GLU A 656 10.25 -21.64 -13.16
CA GLU A 656 10.64 -22.46 -14.32
C GLU A 656 11.83 -21.84 -15.07
N LEU A 657 11.83 -20.51 -15.26
CA LEU A 657 12.98 -19.78 -15.80
C LEU A 657 14.22 -19.92 -14.89
N LYS A 658 14.06 -19.82 -13.57
CA LYS A 658 15.18 -19.99 -12.61
C LYS A 658 15.68 -21.43 -12.52
N VAL A 659 14.82 -22.43 -12.77
CA VAL A 659 15.23 -23.83 -12.92
C VAL A 659 16.02 -24.03 -14.21
N ALA A 660 15.62 -23.39 -15.32
CA ALA A 660 16.36 -23.44 -16.58
C ALA A 660 17.75 -22.76 -16.46
N GLU A 661 17.83 -21.56 -15.86
CA GLU A 661 19.11 -20.90 -15.55
C GLU A 661 20.03 -21.77 -14.68
N ALA A 662 19.47 -22.44 -13.66
CA ALA A 662 20.22 -23.34 -12.79
C ALA A 662 20.70 -24.62 -13.51
N GLN A 663 19.92 -25.13 -14.47
CA GLN A 663 20.31 -26.24 -15.33
C GLN A 663 21.46 -25.84 -16.27
N GLU A 664 21.35 -24.69 -16.95
CA GLU A 664 22.43 -24.20 -17.82
C GLU A 664 23.72 -23.96 -17.03
N ALA A 665 23.65 -23.32 -15.87
CA ALA A 665 24.80 -23.13 -14.99
C ALA A 665 25.41 -24.46 -14.49
N GLN A 666 24.59 -25.50 -14.31
CA GLN A 666 25.08 -26.84 -13.99
C GLN A 666 25.76 -27.51 -15.20
N GLU A 667 25.20 -27.40 -16.41
CA GLU A 667 25.82 -27.92 -17.62
C GLU A 667 27.17 -27.24 -17.90
N GLN A 668 27.25 -25.92 -17.75
CA GLN A 668 28.50 -25.16 -17.84
C GLN A 668 29.52 -25.64 -16.79
N ARG A 669 29.12 -25.84 -15.53
CA ARG A 669 29.98 -26.41 -14.48
C ARG A 669 30.53 -27.77 -14.90
N ASP A 670 29.67 -28.65 -15.40
CA ASP A 670 30.04 -30.03 -15.73
C ASP A 670 30.93 -30.11 -16.99
N GLN A 671 30.78 -29.17 -17.94
CA GLN A 671 31.73 -28.96 -19.05
C GLN A 671 33.12 -28.53 -18.55
N TYR A 672 33.20 -27.55 -17.65
CA TYR A 672 34.49 -27.14 -17.04
C TYR A 672 35.14 -28.29 -16.25
N LEU A 673 34.33 -29.09 -15.55
CA LEU A 673 34.80 -30.24 -14.77
C LEU A 673 35.36 -31.34 -15.71
N ALA A 674 34.71 -31.60 -16.84
CA ALA A 674 35.22 -32.49 -17.87
C ALA A 674 36.54 -32.00 -18.50
N HIS A 675 36.66 -30.70 -18.81
CA HIS A 675 37.92 -30.12 -19.28
C HIS A 675 39.05 -30.21 -18.25
N LEU A 676 38.75 -29.99 -16.97
CA LEU A 676 39.73 -30.14 -15.88
C LEU A 676 40.18 -31.60 -15.71
N GLN A 677 39.27 -32.58 -15.89
CA GLN A 677 39.60 -34.00 -15.91
C GLN A 677 40.51 -34.36 -17.10
N GLN A 678 40.21 -33.86 -18.30
CA GLN A 678 41.06 -34.05 -19.49
C GLN A 678 42.48 -33.49 -19.26
N TYR A 679 42.59 -32.28 -18.72
CA TYR A 679 43.87 -31.64 -18.41
C TYR A 679 44.65 -32.44 -17.35
N THR A 680 43.97 -32.92 -16.31
CA THR A 680 44.56 -33.75 -15.25
C THR A 680 45.08 -35.09 -15.81
N ALA A 681 44.31 -35.75 -16.67
CA ALA A 681 44.72 -37.00 -17.32
C ALA A 681 45.95 -36.79 -18.24
N GLY A 682 45.99 -35.71 -19.01
CA GLY A 682 47.14 -35.35 -19.84
C GLY A 682 48.42 -35.09 -19.02
N TYR A 683 48.30 -34.44 -17.85
CA TYR A 683 49.42 -34.25 -16.93
C TYR A 683 49.90 -35.56 -16.29
N GLN A 684 48.99 -36.47 -15.96
CA GLN A 684 49.34 -37.81 -15.45
C GLN A 684 50.06 -38.64 -16.51
N GLN A 685 49.62 -38.59 -17.78
CA GLN A 685 50.31 -39.25 -18.88
C GLN A 685 51.71 -38.66 -19.10
N LEU A 686 51.85 -37.34 -19.16
CA LEU A 686 53.15 -36.68 -19.34
C LEU A 686 54.12 -36.97 -18.18
N ALA A 687 53.61 -37.12 -16.95
CA ALA A 687 54.41 -37.56 -15.81
C ALA A 687 54.91 -39.01 -15.97
N ALA A 688 54.03 -39.94 -16.40
CA ALA A 688 54.40 -41.33 -16.65
C ALA A 688 55.42 -41.47 -17.79
N GLU A 689 55.24 -40.74 -18.90
CA GLU A 689 56.20 -40.67 -20.01
C GLU A 689 57.57 -40.12 -19.55
N ARG A 690 57.57 -39.13 -18.66
CA ARG A 690 58.81 -38.59 -18.07
C ARG A 690 59.50 -39.60 -17.15
N GLU A 691 58.76 -40.37 -16.35
CA GLU A 691 59.31 -41.46 -15.55
C GLU A 691 59.86 -42.60 -16.42
N GLU A 692 59.21 -42.91 -17.54
CA GLU A 692 59.68 -43.87 -18.55
C GLU A 692 60.99 -43.43 -19.19
N LEU A 693 61.07 -42.17 -19.64
CA LEU A 693 62.30 -41.58 -20.16
C LEU A 693 63.43 -41.58 -19.12
N HIS A 694 63.11 -41.35 -17.83
CA HIS A 694 64.09 -41.42 -16.75
C HIS A 694 64.58 -42.85 -16.47
N ARG A 695 63.69 -43.85 -16.55
CA ARG A 695 64.05 -45.28 -16.50
C ARG A 695 64.98 -45.66 -17.67
N HIS A 696 64.70 -45.21 -18.89
CA HIS A 696 65.58 -45.45 -20.03
C HIS A 696 66.94 -44.74 -19.91
N PHE A 697 66.98 -43.49 -19.43
CA PHE A 697 68.24 -42.78 -19.19
C PHE A 697 69.10 -43.47 -18.13
N LEU A 698 68.48 -43.99 -17.05
CA LEU A 698 69.18 -44.76 -16.02
C LEU A 698 69.72 -46.08 -16.57
N GLN A 699 68.94 -46.80 -17.39
CA GLN A 699 69.41 -48.01 -18.09
C GLN A 699 70.58 -47.71 -19.04
N GLN A 700 70.51 -46.63 -19.82
CA GLN A 700 71.59 -46.20 -20.71
C GLN A 700 72.86 -45.82 -19.94
N THR A 701 72.72 -45.15 -18.79
CA THR A 701 73.84 -44.84 -17.89
C THR A 701 74.50 -46.12 -17.38
N GLN A 702 73.72 -47.08 -16.88
CA GLN A 702 74.23 -48.38 -16.43
C GLN A 702 74.87 -49.24 -17.54
N LEU A 703 74.56 -48.97 -18.81
CA LEU A 703 75.22 -49.60 -19.96
C LEU A 703 76.52 -48.88 -20.32
N MET A 704 76.53 -47.54 -20.28
CA MET A 704 77.75 -46.73 -20.44
C MET A 704 78.78 -47.03 -19.35
N ASP A 705 78.34 -47.13 -18.09
CA ASP A 705 79.22 -47.49 -16.97
C ASP A 705 79.86 -48.86 -17.18
N ARG A 706 79.07 -49.86 -17.60
CA ARG A 706 79.58 -51.20 -17.95
C ARG A 706 80.61 -51.16 -19.08
N LEU A 707 80.30 -50.45 -20.16
CA LEU A 707 81.20 -50.32 -21.31
C LEU A 707 82.50 -49.57 -20.95
N GLN A 708 82.44 -48.58 -20.04
CA GLN A 708 83.65 -47.94 -19.49
C GLN A 708 84.47 -48.89 -18.61
N HIS A 709 83.83 -49.74 -17.78
CA HIS A 709 84.53 -50.76 -17.00
C HIS A 709 85.21 -51.78 -17.93
N GLU A 710 84.53 -52.22 -19.00
CA GLU A 710 85.09 -53.10 -20.03
C GLU A 710 86.26 -52.43 -20.78
N GLU A 711 86.15 -51.15 -21.14
CA GLU A 711 87.23 -50.40 -21.81
C GLU A 711 88.45 -50.22 -20.90
N VAL A 712 88.25 -49.89 -19.62
CA VAL A 712 89.32 -49.79 -18.62
C VAL A 712 89.95 -51.16 -18.35
N GLN A 713 89.15 -52.22 -18.25
CA GLN A 713 89.65 -53.59 -18.10
C GLN A 713 90.49 -54.02 -19.32
N GLY A 714 90.04 -53.72 -20.54
CA GLY A 714 90.79 -53.96 -21.78
C GLY A 714 92.10 -53.17 -21.84
N LYS A 715 92.09 -51.89 -21.43
CA LYS A 715 93.30 -51.06 -21.32
C LYS A 715 94.30 -51.63 -20.31
N VAL A 716 93.84 -52.09 -19.14
CA VAL A 716 94.71 -52.72 -18.13
C VAL A 716 95.27 -54.06 -18.63
N GLN A 717 94.47 -54.89 -19.32
CA GLN A 717 94.97 -56.12 -19.96
C GLN A 717 96.02 -55.83 -21.04
N LEU A 718 95.86 -54.75 -21.80
CA LEU A 718 96.80 -54.33 -22.85
C LEU A 718 98.09 -53.72 -22.25
N GLU A 719 98.01 -52.99 -21.13
CA GLU A 719 99.19 -52.54 -20.39
C GLU A 719 99.96 -53.73 -19.78
N VAL A 720 99.26 -54.75 -19.27
CA VAL A 720 99.86 -55.98 -18.77
C VAL A 720 100.54 -56.77 -19.90
N SER A 721 99.91 -56.90 -21.08
CA SER A 721 100.52 -57.59 -22.22
C SER A 721 101.68 -56.78 -22.82
N GLN A 722 101.61 -55.44 -22.83
CA GLN A 722 102.76 -54.59 -23.18
C GLN A 722 103.91 -54.79 -22.19
N LYS A 723 103.66 -54.81 -20.88
CA LYS A 723 104.72 -55.08 -19.88
C LYS A 723 105.32 -56.48 -19.99
N GLN A 724 104.51 -57.49 -20.36
CA GLN A 724 105.01 -58.82 -20.68
C GLN A 724 105.86 -58.82 -21.96
N LEU A 725 105.46 -58.06 -22.98
CA LEU A 725 106.22 -57.87 -24.21
C LEU A 725 107.53 -57.12 -23.96
N GLU A 726 107.54 -56.07 -23.14
CA GLU A 726 108.73 -55.33 -22.73
C GLU A 726 109.69 -56.23 -21.95
N GLN A 727 109.20 -57.03 -20.99
CA GLN A 727 110.02 -58.05 -20.31
C GLN A 727 110.54 -59.13 -21.27
N ALA A 728 109.76 -59.51 -22.29
CA ALA A 728 110.20 -60.44 -23.33
C ALA A 728 111.26 -59.79 -24.25
N GLN A 729 111.13 -58.49 -24.55
CA GLN A 729 112.06 -57.68 -25.32
C GLN A 729 113.37 -57.47 -24.55
N GLU A 730 113.31 -57.24 -23.23
CA GLU A 730 114.47 -57.19 -22.35
C GLU A 730 115.18 -58.55 -22.27
N LYS A 731 114.42 -59.64 -22.11
CA LYS A 731 114.97 -61.01 -22.18
C LYS A 731 115.59 -61.30 -23.56
N LEU A 732 114.97 -60.86 -24.65
CA LEU A 732 115.53 -60.98 -26.01
C LEU A 732 116.77 -60.12 -26.19
N ASN A 733 116.80 -58.90 -25.66
CA ASN A 733 117.97 -58.02 -25.70
C ASN A 733 119.11 -58.56 -24.82
N GLN A 734 118.80 -59.21 -23.71
CA GLN A 734 119.79 -59.89 -22.89
C GLN A 734 120.30 -61.13 -23.63
N LEU A 735 119.41 -62.00 -24.13
CA LEU A 735 119.78 -63.13 -24.99
C LEU A 735 120.48 -62.69 -26.28
N ALA A 736 120.29 -61.47 -26.77
CA ALA A 736 120.99 -60.91 -27.92
C ALA A 736 122.39 -60.42 -27.55
N LYS A 737 122.57 -59.77 -26.39
CA LYS A 737 123.91 -59.50 -25.82
C LYS A 737 124.64 -60.79 -25.52
N ASP A 738 123.96 -61.78 -24.96
CA ASP A 738 124.51 -63.10 -24.67
C ASP A 738 124.81 -63.86 -25.97
N ASN A 739 124.02 -63.67 -27.05
CA ASN A 739 124.35 -64.14 -28.40
C ASN A 739 125.49 -63.34 -29.05
N GLU A 740 125.71 -62.06 -28.73
CA GLU A 740 126.85 -61.29 -29.27
C GLU A 740 128.15 -61.63 -28.50
N ASN A 741 128.05 -61.86 -27.20
CA ASN A 741 129.10 -62.44 -26.36
C ASN A 741 129.43 -63.87 -26.84
N LEU A 742 128.41 -64.71 -27.00
CA LEU A 742 128.54 -66.04 -27.59
C LEU A 742 129.00 -65.96 -29.05
N LYS A 743 128.72 -64.91 -29.84
CA LYS A 743 129.34 -64.73 -31.16
C LYS A 743 130.81 -64.35 -31.06
N ILE A 744 131.22 -63.58 -30.06
CA ILE A 744 132.64 -63.27 -29.84
C ILE A 744 133.37 -64.56 -29.47
N GLU A 745 132.85 -65.31 -28.49
CA GLU A 745 133.34 -66.64 -28.09
C GLU A 745 133.27 -67.66 -29.24
N VAL A 746 132.17 -67.69 -30.00
CA VAL A 746 131.98 -68.53 -31.19
C VAL A 746 132.76 -68.00 -32.39
N GLN A 747 133.28 -66.78 -32.42
CA GLN A 747 134.18 -66.28 -33.48
C GLN A 747 135.65 -66.50 -33.13
N GLU A 748 136.02 -66.47 -31.85
CA GLU A 748 137.25 -67.11 -31.37
C GLU A 748 137.22 -68.62 -31.71
N LEU A 749 136.07 -69.29 -31.50
CA LEU A 749 135.88 -70.70 -31.84
C LEU A 749 135.50 -71.00 -33.31
N LEU A 750 135.17 -70.02 -34.18
CA LEU A 750 134.92 -70.28 -35.62
C LEU A 750 136.20 -70.29 -36.44
N ASN A 751 137.30 -69.77 -35.88
CA ASN A 751 138.64 -70.21 -36.25
C ASN A 751 138.84 -71.72 -36.00
N SER A 752 137.88 -72.40 -35.36
CA SER A 752 137.80 -73.84 -35.11
C SER A 752 136.37 -74.45 -35.25
N SER A 753 135.67 -74.19 -36.38
CA SER A 753 134.70 -75.12 -37.03
C SER A 753 133.15 -75.04 -36.80
N VAL A 754 132.42 -74.58 -37.84
CA VAL A 754 131.28 -75.26 -38.55
C VAL A 754 129.93 -75.62 -37.82
N MET A 755 128.83 -74.95 -38.26
CA MET A 755 127.40 -75.40 -38.45
C MET A 755 126.30 -75.43 -37.34
N ALA A 756 125.23 -74.64 -37.61
CA ALA A 756 123.79 -75.03 -37.78
C ALA A 756 122.76 -75.32 -36.64
N THR A 757 121.86 -74.34 -36.41
CA THR A 757 120.34 -74.40 -36.40
C THR A 757 119.56 -75.28 -35.35
N PRO A 758 118.20 -75.48 -35.39
CA PRO A 758 117.21 -74.59 -34.68
C PRO A 758 115.98 -75.28 -33.96
N SER A 759 114.94 -74.49 -33.59
CA SER A 759 113.50 -74.85 -33.25
C SER A 759 113.17 -75.28 -31.78
N ARG A 760 111.91 -75.39 -31.26
CA ARG A 760 110.53 -75.56 -31.84
C ARG A 760 109.35 -75.42 -30.80
N ASP A 761 108.09 -75.09 -31.23
CA ASP A 761 106.70 -75.47 -30.75
C ASP A 761 106.21 -75.36 -29.25
N GLN A 762 104.91 -75.52 -28.83
CA GLN A 762 103.53 -75.13 -29.31
C GLN A 762 102.38 -75.52 -28.28
N GLY A 763 101.17 -74.91 -28.34
CA GLY A 763 99.83 -75.39 -27.83
C GLY A 763 99.42 -75.13 -26.34
N ASP A 764 98.19 -75.40 -25.81
CA ASP A 764 96.75 -75.41 -26.28
C ASP A 764 95.75 -75.71 -25.09
N GLY A 765 94.42 -75.39 -25.16
CA GLY A 765 93.32 -76.14 -24.45
C GLY A 765 92.23 -75.53 -23.48
N LEU A 766 91.02 -75.19 -23.99
CA LEU A 766 89.59 -75.47 -23.55
C LEU A 766 88.91 -74.98 -22.19
N GLU A 767 87.60 -75.32 -21.98
CA GLU A 767 86.50 -74.51 -21.33
C GLU A 767 85.71 -75.10 -20.09
N SER A 768 84.79 -74.33 -19.41
CA SER A 768 83.58 -74.78 -18.60
C SER A 768 82.61 -73.66 -18.06
N LYS A 769 81.44 -73.99 -17.43
CA LYS A 769 80.24 -73.11 -17.08
C LYS A 769 79.78 -73.03 -15.56
N SER A 770 78.56 -72.53 -15.21
CA SER A 770 78.22 -71.74 -13.97
C SER A 770 76.85 -71.93 -13.18
N LEU A 771 76.85 -71.77 -11.82
CA LEU A 771 75.85 -71.17 -10.83
C LEU A 771 74.33 -71.62 -10.73
N PRO A 772 73.46 -71.23 -9.72
CA PRO A 772 73.53 -71.02 -8.23
C PRO A 772 72.28 -71.42 -7.31
N GLU A 773 72.40 -71.27 -5.96
CA GLU A 773 71.48 -70.99 -4.77
C GLU A 773 69.93 -71.27 -4.61
N SER A 774 69.37 -71.14 -3.36
CA SER A 774 67.95 -71.42 -2.97
C SER A 774 67.41 -70.81 -1.61
N PHE A 775 66.07 -70.92 -1.38
CA PHE A 775 65.22 -70.68 -0.15
C PHE A 775 64.71 -69.24 0.22
N GLN A 776 63.51 -68.97 0.81
CA GLN A 776 62.16 -69.63 0.80
C GLN A 776 61.06 -68.75 1.49
N LYS A 777 59.80 -68.75 1.01
CA LYS A 777 58.57 -68.50 1.81
C LYS A 777 57.29 -69.00 1.11
N SER A 778 56.16 -69.08 1.83
CA SER A 778 55.00 -69.92 1.51
C SER A 778 54.01 -69.40 0.45
N TYR A 779 53.57 -70.30 -0.44
CA TYR A 779 52.41 -70.15 -1.33
C TYR A 779 51.63 -71.48 -1.42
N VAL A 780 50.53 -71.55 -2.17
CA VAL A 780 49.83 -72.82 -2.44
C VAL A 780 50.77 -73.78 -3.19
N THR A 781 51.07 -74.93 -2.58
CA THR A 781 51.97 -75.93 -3.16
C THR A 781 51.28 -76.71 -4.28
N ILE A 782 51.58 -76.35 -5.52
CA ILE A 782 51.43 -77.24 -6.67
C ILE A 782 52.55 -78.28 -6.57
N PRO A 783 52.27 -79.60 -6.64
CA PRO A 783 53.31 -80.62 -6.77
C PRO A 783 54.17 -80.36 -8.02
N GLU A 784 55.50 -80.38 -7.89
CA GLU A 784 56.40 -80.07 -9.02
C GLU A 784 56.53 -81.24 -10.00
N ASP A 785 56.28 -82.48 -9.54
CA ASP A 785 56.21 -83.69 -10.35
C ASP A 785 54.75 -84.11 -10.55
N PHE A 786 54.25 -83.99 -11.79
CA PHE A 786 53.10 -84.74 -12.30
C PHE A 786 53.63 -85.72 -13.36
N GLU A 787 53.31 -87.01 -13.27
CA GLU A 787 53.83 -88.02 -14.21
C GLU A 787 53.14 -87.91 -15.58
N SER A 788 51.99 -87.26 -15.66
CA SER A 788 51.42 -86.78 -16.92
C SER A 788 50.76 -85.39 -16.82
N ARG A 789 50.58 -84.74 -17.98
CA ARG A 789 49.81 -83.50 -18.12
C ARG A 789 48.36 -83.64 -17.64
N GLU A 790 47.79 -84.84 -17.76
CA GLU A 790 46.39 -85.13 -17.43
C GLU A 790 46.15 -85.03 -15.93
N GLU A 791 47.10 -85.49 -15.09
CA GLU A 791 47.06 -85.37 -13.63
C GLU A 791 47.15 -83.91 -13.15
N MET A 792 47.96 -83.08 -13.82
CA MET A 792 48.05 -81.65 -13.54
C MET A 792 46.71 -80.94 -13.84
N GLU A 793 46.08 -81.31 -14.96
CA GLU A 793 44.77 -80.76 -15.34
C GLU A 793 43.68 -81.26 -14.38
N GLU A 794 43.68 -82.54 -13.96
CA GLU A 794 42.76 -83.03 -12.91
C GLU A 794 42.96 -82.31 -11.56
N PHE A 795 44.20 -82.10 -11.12
CA PHE A 795 44.50 -81.39 -9.87
C PHE A 795 43.97 -79.96 -9.91
N LEU A 796 44.19 -79.24 -11.01
CA LEU A 796 43.68 -77.87 -11.20
C LEU A 796 42.15 -77.83 -11.27
N HIS A 797 41.51 -78.75 -12.00
CA HIS A 797 40.05 -78.84 -12.03
C HIS A 797 39.45 -79.24 -10.67
N SER A 798 40.14 -80.06 -9.86
CA SER A 798 39.72 -80.40 -8.50
C SER A 798 39.85 -79.23 -7.54
N ALA A 799 40.95 -78.46 -7.63
CA ALA A 799 41.17 -77.25 -6.84
C ALA A 799 40.14 -76.16 -7.18
N LEU A 800 39.88 -75.93 -8.48
CA LEU A 800 38.84 -75.03 -8.95
C LEU A 800 37.45 -75.49 -8.49
N SER A 801 37.09 -76.76 -8.70
CA SER A 801 35.79 -77.31 -8.27
C SER A 801 35.53 -77.15 -6.76
N ARG A 802 36.57 -77.15 -5.91
CA ARG A 802 36.43 -76.84 -4.48
C ARG A 802 36.13 -75.35 -4.25
N LEU A 803 36.89 -74.45 -4.87
CA LEU A 803 36.69 -73.00 -4.75
C LEU A 803 35.34 -72.56 -5.34
N GLU A 804 34.89 -73.18 -6.42
CA GLU A 804 33.55 -72.97 -6.98
C GLU A 804 32.47 -73.52 -6.06
N GLY A 805 32.65 -74.73 -5.49
CA GLY A 805 31.75 -75.30 -4.50
C GLY A 805 31.63 -74.46 -3.22
N GLU A 806 32.74 -73.88 -2.73
CA GLU A 806 32.74 -72.95 -1.60
C GLU A 806 32.03 -71.62 -1.94
N ARG A 807 32.24 -71.08 -3.15
CA ARG A 807 31.55 -69.89 -3.64
C ARG A 807 30.05 -70.12 -3.84
N ASP A 808 29.63 -71.28 -4.33
CA ASP A 808 28.22 -71.64 -4.52
C ASP A 808 27.53 -71.98 -3.18
N GLU A 809 28.27 -72.52 -2.21
CA GLU A 809 27.82 -72.71 -0.83
C GLU A 809 27.58 -71.38 -0.10
N ILE A 810 28.50 -70.41 -0.25
CA ILE A 810 28.33 -69.04 0.27
C ILE A 810 27.13 -68.37 -0.41
N SER A 811 26.97 -68.54 -1.72
CA SER A 811 25.86 -67.98 -2.50
C SER A 811 24.50 -68.54 -2.05
N ARG A 812 24.38 -69.87 -1.88
CA ARG A 812 23.16 -70.50 -1.33
C ARG A 812 22.80 -69.98 0.06
N ARG A 813 23.77 -69.80 0.95
CA ARG A 813 23.52 -69.24 2.29
C ARG A 813 23.01 -67.80 2.24
N LEU A 814 23.52 -66.98 1.31
CA LEU A 814 23.01 -65.63 1.08
C LEU A 814 21.57 -65.64 0.54
N GLU A 815 21.24 -66.57 -0.36
CA GLU A 815 19.88 -66.79 -0.87
C GLU A 815 18.92 -67.28 0.23
N GLU A 816 19.37 -68.17 1.12
CA GLU A 816 18.58 -68.69 2.24
C GLU A 816 18.31 -67.62 3.31
N GLU A 817 19.30 -66.80 3.66
CA GLU A 817 19.13 -65.62 4.52
C GLU A 817 18.14 -64.61 3.90
N ARG A 818 18.26 -64.33 2.60
CA ARG A 818 17.29 -63.48 1.87
C ARG A 818 15.88 -64.07 1.89
N ARG A 819 15.75 -65.38 1.72
CA ARG A 819 14.45 -66.09 1.78
C ARG A 819 13.85 -66.06 3.19
N LEU A 820 14.67 -66.22 4.24
CA LEU A 820 14.26 -66.07 5.64
C LEU A 820 13.80 -64.64 5.93
N HIS A 821 14.56 -63.63 5.49
CA HIS A 821 14.19 -62.22 5.64
C HIS A 821 12.87 -61.90 4.93
N GLN A 822 12.69 -62.37 3.69
CA GLN A 822 11.45 -62.20 2.92
C GLN A 822 10.28 -62.95 3.58
N ALA A 823 10.49 -64.13 4.14
CA ALA A 823 9.46 -64.87 4.88
C ALA A 823 9.05 -64.15 6.17
N THR A 824 9.99 -63.57 6.93
CA THR A 824 9.65 -62.73 8.09
C THR A 824 8.92 -61.44 7.70
N LEU A 825 9.29 -60.79 6.60
CA LEU A 825 8.54 -59.64 6.08
C LEU A 825 7.13 -60.03 5.63
N GLN A 826 6.95 -61.19 5.00
CA GLN A 826 5.62 -61.73 4.68
C GLN A 826 4.81 -62.09 5.93
N GLN A 827 5.45 -62.60 6.98
CA GLN A 827 4.78 -62.90 8.26
C GLN A 827 4.37 -61.63 9.01
N VAL A 828 5.17 -60.56 8.97
CA VAL A 828 4.80 -59.23 9.49
C VAL A 828 3.66 -58.62 8.66
N ALA A 829 3.69 -58.75 7.33
CA ALA A 829 2.59 -58.33 6.47
C ALA A 829 1.30 -59.11 6.74
N ALA A 830 1.40 -60.43 6.97
CA ALA A 830 0.26 -61.28 7.33
C ALA A 830 -0.35 -60.87 8.68
N MET A 831 0.46 -60.68 9.74
CA MET A 831 -0.06 -60.17 11.02
C MET A 831 -0.67 -58.77 10.89
N SER A 832 -0.14 -57.92 10.00
CA SER A 832 -0.73 -56.60 9.70
C SER A 832 -2.04 -56.71 8.92
N GLN A 833 -2.21 -57.75 8.09
CA GLN A 833 -3.49 -58.07 7.45
C GLN A 833 -4.49 -58.69 8.43
N GLU A 834 -4.07 -59.56 9.36
CA GLU A 834 -4.96 -60.09 10.42
C GLU A 834 -5.51 -58.95 11.30
N HIS A 835 -4.67 -57.98 11.67
CA HIS A 835 -5.12 -56.77 12.38
C HIS A 835 -6.11 -55.90 11.58
N GLN A 836 -6.11 -55.97 10.25
CA GLN A 836 -7.09 -55.30 9.40
C GLN A 836 -8.35 -56.15 9.17
N HIS A 837 -8.22 -57.47 9.02
CA HIS A 837 -9.34 -58.40 8.85
C HIS A 837 -10.22 -58.52 10.10
N HIS A 838 -9.64 -58.38 11.30
CA HIS A 838 -10.42 -58.23 12.54
C HIS A 838 -11.32 -56.98 12.57
N SER A 839 -11.13 -56.01 11.67
CA SER A 839 -12.03 -54.87 11.48
C SER A 839 -13.01 -55.02 10.30
N ALA A 840 -12.95 -56.11 9.54
CA ALA A 840 -13.65 -56.25 8.25
C ALA A 840 -14.55 -57.50 8.11
N CYS A 841 -14.49 -58.46 9.05
CA CYS A 841 -15.31 -59.69 9.01
C CYS A 841 -16.60 -59.58 9.85
N ALA A 842 -17.49 -58.65 9.51
CA ALA A 842 -18.82 -58.49 10.11
C ALA A 842 -19.93 -58.74 9.06
N HIS A 843 -20.08 -59.98 8.59
CA HIS A 843 -21.07 -60.36 7.57
C HIS A 843 -21.83 -61.65 7.92
N THR A 844 -23.15 -61.58 7.73
CA THR A 844 -24.13 -62.66 7.52
C THR A 844 -24.20 -63.81 8.55
N GLY A 845 -25.30 -63.89 9.31
CA GLY A 845 -25.65 -65.12 10.04
C GLY A 845 -26.79 -65.01 11.05
N SER A 846 -27.99 -65.45 10.64
CA SER A 846 -29.12 -66.00 11.41
C SER A 846 -29.54 -65.44 12.78
N GLU A 847 -30.86 -65.30 12.90
CA GLU A 847 -31.67 -65.01 14.09
C GLU A 847 -31.36 -65.84 15.36
N GLY A 848 -31.45 -65.18 16.53
CA GLY A 848 -32.09 -65.76 17.73
C GLY A 848 -31.26 -66.59 18.71
N GLY A 849 -30.51 -65.94 19.63
CA GLY A 849 -29.88 -66.67 20.74
C GLY A 849 -29.08 -65.88 21.78
N SER A 850 -29.74 -65.12 22.66
CA SER A 850 -29.27 -64.77 24.02
C SER A 850 -27.77 -64.43 24.19
N ASP A 851 -27.26 -63.40 23.51
CA ASP A 851 -25.90 -62.89 23.76
C ASP A 851 -25.91 -61.82 24.87
N GLY A 852 -25.44 -62.21 26.06
CA GLY A 852 -25.20 -61.32 27.19
C GLY A 852 -23.72 -61.23 27.47
N VAL A 853 -23.09 -60.11 27.09
CA VAL A 853 -21.66 -59.85 27.28
C VAL A 853 -21.24 -60.17 28.73
N PRO A 854 -20.22 -61.03 28.96
CA PRO A 854 -19.81 -61.41 30.31
C PRO A 854 -19.52 -60.18 31.18
N ALA A 855 -20.00 -60.21 32.43
CA ALA A 855 -19.92 -59.05 33.33
C ALA A 855 -18.47 -58.55 33.50
N GLU A 856 -17.49 -59.45 33.52
CA GLU A 856 -16.06 -59.17 33.58
C GLU A 856 -15.54 -58.38 32.36
N VAL A 857 -16.06 -58.68 31.16
CA VAL A 857 -15.74 -57.96 29.92
C VAL A 857 -16.39 -56.58 29.93
N HIS A 858 -17.62 -56.46 30.43
CA HIS A 858 -18.27 -55.16 30.62
C HIS A 858 -17.54 -54.32 31.69
N GLU A 859 -17.04 -54.93 32.77
CA GLU A 859 -16.27 -54.26 33.82
C GLU A 859 -14.91 -53.78 33.28
N ALA A 860 -14.21 -54.63 32.53
CA ALA A 860 -12.95 -54.28 31.87
C ALA A 860 -13.14 -53.15 30.84
N LEU A 861 -14.21 -53.20 30.04
CA LEU A 861 -14.55 -52.15 29.08
C LEU A 861 -14.92 -50.84 29.78
N ARG A 862 -15.73 -50.88 30.84
CA ARG A 862 -16.04 -49.71 31.68
C ARG A 862 -14.77 -49.08 32.23
N ALA A 863 -13.89 -49.87 32.84
CA ALA A 863 -12.64 -49.41 33.41
C ALA A 863 -11.62 -48.95 32.34
N ALA A 864 -11.72 -49.41 31.09
CA ALA A 864 -10.95 -48.88 29.96
C ALA A 864 -11.51 -47.53 29.49
N MET A 865 -12.84 -47.39 29.38
CA MET A 865 -13.52 -46.14 29.04
C MET A 865 -13.31 -45.07 30.11
N GLU A 866 -13.35 -45.41 31.40
CA GLU A 866 -13.06 -44.46 32.49
C GLU A 866 -11.61 -43.95 32.43
N ARG A 867 -10.62 -44.82 32.18
CA ARG A 867 -9.22 -44.40 32.00
C ARG A 867 -9.04 -43.54 30.74
N LEU A 868 -9.75 -43.86 29.66
CA LEU A 868 -9.75 -43.06 28.43
C LEU A 868 -10.39 -41.69 28.67
N GLN A 869 -11.51 -41.62 29.38
CA GLN A 869 -12.20 -40.39 29.77
C GLN A 869 -11.31 -39.53 30.68
N GLN A 870 -10.69 -40.12 31.72
CA GLN A 870 -9.74 -39.43 32.59
C GLN A 870 -8.56 -38.87 31.80
N ARG A 871 -7.95 -39.67 30.91
CA ARG A 871 -6.84 -39.22 30.06
C ARG A 871 -7.25 -38.14 29.06
N PHE A 872 -8.46 -38.23 28.50
CA PHE A 872 -9.01 -37.21 27.59
C PHE A 872 -9.30 -35.91 28.34
N THR A 873 -9.92 -35.97 29.53
CA THR A 873 -10.15 -34.80 30.38
C THR A 873 -8.83 -34.15 30.82
N ALA A 874 -7.83 -34.94 31.22
CA ALA A 874 -6.51 -34.42 31.57
C ALA A 874 -5.80 -33.75 30.38
N LEU A 875 -5.84 -34.37 29.20
CA LEU A 875 -5.26 -33.79 27.97
C LEU A 875 -6.02 -32.55 27.48
N MET A 876 -7.34 -32.50 27.67
CA MET A 876 -8.15 -31.31 27.37
C MET A 876 -7.87 -30.17 28.36
N GLN A 877 -7.60 -30.47 29.63
CA GLN A 877 -7.14 -29.49 30.62
C GLN A 877 -5.73 -29.00 30.27
N GLU A 878 -4.76 -29.90 30.03
CA GLU A 878 -3.41 -29.55 29.58
C GLU A 878 -3.44 -28.67 28.31
N LYS A 879 -4.33 -28.98 27.36
CA LYS A 879 -4.55 -28.16 26.16
C LYS A 879 -5.16 -26.79 26.46
N ALA A 880 -6.01 -26.67 27.48
CA ALA A 880 -6.57 -25.39 27.92
C ALA A 880 -5.48 -24.54 28.62
N ASP A 881 -4.75 -25.13 29.56
CA ASP A 881 -3.63 -24.51 30.28
C ASP A 881 -2.53 -24.06 29.30
N LEU A 882 -2.23 -24.87 28.27
CA LEU A 882 -1.31 -24.50 27.19
C LEU A 882 -1.85 -23.37 26.32
N LYS A 883 -3.17 -23.30 26.07
CA LYS A 883 -3.78 -22.23 25.28
C LYS A 883 -3.76 -20.90 26.03
N GLU A 884 -4.09 -20.89 27.32
CA GLU A 884 -3.95 -19.72 28.20
C GLU A 884 -2.49 -19.23 28.23
N ARG A 885 -1.52 -20.17 28.28
CA ARG A 885 -0.09 -19.86 28.26
C ARG A 885 0.41 -19.33 26.90
N VAL A 886 -0.20 -19.75 25.79
CA VAL A 886 0.06 -19.17 24.46
C VAL A 886 -0.51 -17.76 24.38
N GLU A 887 -1.74 -17.53 24.85
CA GLU A 887 -2.37 -16.21 24.90
C GLU A 887 -1.57 -15.22 25.80
N GLU A 888 -1.01 -15.70 26.91
CA GLU A 888 -0.10 -14.91 27.76
C GLU A 888 1.21 -14.55 27.02
N LEU A 889 1.77 -15.48 26.24
CA LEU A 889 2.99 -15.25 25.45
C LEU A 889 2.72 -14.31 24.26
N GLU A 890 1.57 -14.45 23.59
CA GLU A 890 1.13 -13.54 22.53
C GLU A 890 0.97 -12.11 23.07
N HIS A 891 0.33 -11.93 24.23
CA HIS A 891 0.25 -10.62 24.90
C HIS A 891 1.65 -10.04 25.22
N ARG A 892 2.58 -10.87 25.71
CA ARG A 892 3.97 -10.45 25.97
C ARG A 892 4.70 -10.07 24.68
N CYS A 893 4.50 -10.80 23.58
CA CYS A 893 5.06 -10.47 22.27
C CYS A 893 4.50 -9.15 21.72
N ILE A 894 3.20 -8.89 21.87
CA ILE A 894 2.57 -7.62 21.48
C ILE A 894 3.16 -6.46 22.28
N GLN A 895 3.33 -6.61 23.60
CA GLN A 895 3.98 -5.60 24.43
C GLN A 895 5.43 -5.35 24.00
N LEU A 896 6.22 -6.40 23.78
CA LEU A 896 7.61 -6.28 23.34
C LEU A 896 7.74 -5.69 21.92
N SER A 897 6.75 -5.90 21.05
CA SER A 897 6.66 -5.18 19.78
C SER A 897 6.51 -3.68 20.04
N GLY A 898 5.48 -3.26 20.78
CA GLY A 898 5.25 -1.83 21.07
C GLY A 898 6.42 -1.14 21.79
N GLU A 899 7.14 -1.85 22.67
CA GLU A 899 8.39 -1.36 23.27
C GLU A 899 9.51 -1.24 22.23
N THR A 900 9.63 -2.17 21.29
CA THR A 900 10.59 -2.12 20.17
C THR A 900 10.25 -1.01 19.17
N ASP A 901 8.97 -0.81 18.86
CA ASP A 901 8.45 0.23 17.98
C ASP A 901 8.75 1.62 18.58
N THR A 902 8.52 1.79 19.89
CA THR A 902 8.88 3.01 20.64
C THR A 902 10.40 3.27 20.63
N ILE A 903 11.24 2.22 20.69
CA ILE A 903 12.69 2.34 20.52
C ILE A 903 13.06 2.74 19.08
N GLY A 904 12.33 2.22 18.08
CA GLY A 904 12.44 2.60 16.68
C GLY A 904 12.14 4.09 16.45
N GLU A 905 11.04 4.60 17.01
CA GLU A 905 10.70 6.03 17.00
C GLU A 905 11.82 6.88 17.62
N TYR A 906 12.36 6.47 18.78
CA TYR A 906 13.45 7.20 19.42
C TYR A 906 14.74 7.20 18.58
N ILE A 907 15.07 6.09 17.92
CA ILE A 907 16.19 6.00 16.97
C ILE A 907 15.96 6.93 15.78
N ALA A 908 14.76 6.95 15.19
CA ALA A 908 14.40 7.83 14.08
C ALA A 908 14.48 9.32 14.46
N LEU A 909 13.95 9.69 15.64
CA LEU A 909 14.05 11.05 16.19
C LEU A 909 15.50 11.47 16.43
N TYR A 910 16.35 10.57 16.96
CA TYR A 910 17.77 10.85 17.16
C TYR A 910 18.54 10.99 15.84
N GLN A 911 18.23 10.15 14.84
CA GLN A 911 18.81 10.28 13.49
C GLN A 911 18.40 11.60 12.82
N ASN A 912 17.12 11.99 12.92
CA ASN A 912 16.60 13.25 12.40
C ASN A 912 17.27 14.46 13.10
N GLN A 913 17.33 14.46 14.44
CA GLN A 913 18.04 15.50 15.21
C GLN A 913 19.52 15.60 14.81
N ARG A 914 20.19 14.46 14.56
CA ARG A 914 21.58 14.42 14.08
C ARG A 914 21.72 14.93 12.64
N ALA A 915 20.74 14.70 11.77
CA ALA A 915 20.70 15.24 10.42
C ALA A 915 20.54 16.77 10.43
N ILE A 916 19.58 17.30 11.20
CA ILE A 916 19.39 18.75 11.39
C ILE A 916 20.66 19.41 11.96
N MET A 917 21.32 18.76 12.92
CA MET A 917 22.60 19.25 13.47
C MET A 917 23.74 19.23 12.44
N LYS A 918 23.81 18.23 11.55
CA LYS A 918 24.75 18.22 10.43
C LYS A 918 24.45 19.32 9.41
N GLN A 919 23.19 19.49 9.01
CA GLN A 919 22.79 20.53 8.07
C GLN A 919 23.17 21.92 8.59
N ARG A 920 22.84 22.22 9.86
CA ARG A 920 23.24 23.46 10.56
C ARG A 920 24.75 23.59 10.82
N HIS A 921 25.54 22.56 10.54
CA HIS A 921 27.00 22.63 10.53
C HIS A 921 27.49 23.00 9.13
N LEU A 922 26.98 22.32 8.09
CA LEU A 922 27.26 22.61 6.69
C LEU A 922 26.88 24.05 6.31
N GLU A 923 25.67 24.51 6.68
CA GLU A 923 25.21 25.90 6.49
C GLU A 923 26.18 26.93 7.12
N LYS A 924 26.83 26.58 8.24
CA LYS A 924 27.83 27.43 8.89
C LYS A 924 29.19 27.35 8.21
N GLU A 925 29.61 26.17 7.77
CA GLU A 925 30.86 25.97 7.04
C GLU A 925 30.81 26.67 5.67
N GLU A 926 29.67 26.61 4.98
CA GLU A 926 29.40 27.37 3.76
C GLU A 926 29.43 28.88 4.01
N TYR A 927 28.77 29.36 5.08
CA TYR A 927 28.82 30.78 5.46
C TYR A 927 30.24 31.24 5.82
N ILE A 928 31.02 30.42 6.55
CA ILE A 928 32.42 30.69 6.89
C ILE A 928 33.30 30.67 5.64
N SER A 929 33.06 29.75 4.72
CA SER A 929 33.76 29.63 3.44
C SER A 929 33.50 30.85 2.54
N MET A 930 32.24 31.27 2.41
CA MET A 930 31.85 32.49 1.71
C MET A 930 32.50 33.73 2.34
N LEU A 931 32.46 33.87 3.67
CA LEU A 931 33.09 34.98 4.38
C LEU A 931 34.63 34.97 4.26
N ALA A 932 35.25 33.79 4.17
CA ALA A 932 36.68 33.64 3.90
C ALA A 932 37.02 34.06 2.46
N LYS A 933 36.19 33.68 1.49
CA LYS A 933 36.32 34.08 0.08
C LYS A 933 36.13 35.58 -0.11
N ASP A 934 35.12 36.19 0.49
CA ASP A 934 34.90 37.64 0.46
C ASP A 934 36.09 38.40 1.06
N LYS A 935 36.67 37.87 2.15
CA LYS A 935 37.89 38.40 2.77
C LYS A 935 39.12 38.25 1.87
N GLU A 936 39.17 37.26 1.00
CA GLU A 936 40.22 37.05 0.00
C GLU A 936 40.04 37.92 -1.25
N GLU A 937 38.82 38.03 -1.79
CA GLU A 937 38.49 39.00 -2.85
C GLU A 937 38.77 40.44 -2.38
N MET A 938 38.43 40.79 -1.14
CA MET A 938 38.73 42.10 -0.56
C MET A 938 40.25 42.34 -0.39
N LYS A 939 41.02 41.32 0.04
CA LYS A 939 42.50 41.41 0.05
C LYS A 939 43.07 41.64 -1.34
N ALA A 940 42.58 40.92 -2.35
CA ALA A 940 43.02 41.07 -3.73
C ALA A 940 42.77 42.49 -4.26
N LYS A 941 41.56 43.03 -4.04
CA LYS A 941 41.23 44.43 -4.39
C LYS A 941 42.06 45.46 -3.62
N LEU A 942 42.42 45.19 -2.36
CA LEU A 942 43.32 46.07 -1.60
C LEU A 942 44.77 46.02 -2.12
N ALA A 943 45.24 44.87 -2.59
CA ALA A 943 46.55 44.74 -3.24
C ALA A 943 46.56 45.43 -4.63
N GLU A 944 45.53 45.24 -5.44
CA GLU A 944 45.36 45.95 -6.72
C GLU A 944 45.30 47.47 -6.53
N LEU A 945 44.59 47.94 -5.49
CA LEU A 945 44.56 49.35 -5.09
C LEU A 945 45.95 49.85 -4.67
N GLN A 946 46.73 49.06 -3.95
CA GLN A 946 48.11 49.41 -3.55
C GLN A 946 49.02 49.52 -4.79
N ASP A 947 48.94 48.59 -5.74
CA ASP A 947 49.69 48.61 -6.99
C ASP A 947 49.29 49.81 -7.87
N LEU A 948 48.00 50.12 -7.99
CA LEU A 948 47.50 51.30 -8.68
C LEU A 948 48.00 52.60 -8.04
N VAL A 949 48.01 52.69 -6.70
CA VAL A 949 48.54 53.86 -5.98
C VAL A 949 50.06 53.97 -6.16
N MET A 950 50.82 52.87 -6.12
CA MET A 950 52.24 52.88 -6.43
C MET A 950 52.52 53.31 -7.88
N ARG A 951 51.69 52.87 -8.83
CA ARG A 951 51.75 53.28 -10.24
C ARG A 951 51.48 54.78 -10.41
N LEU A 952 50.42 55.31 -9.79
CA LEU A 952 50.10 56.74 -9.79
C LEU A 952 51.22 57.60 -9.17
N VAL A 953 51.84 57.11 -8.09
CA VAL A 953 53.02 57.75 -7.48
C VAL A 953 54.22 57.69 -8.43
N GLY A 954 54.42 56.59 -9.15
CA GLY A 954 55.43 56.45 -10.21
C GLY A 954 55.22 57.45 -11.35
N GLU A 955 54.03 57.47 -11.95
CA GLU A 955 53.59 58.40 -13.00
C GLU A 955 53.84 59.87 -12.58
N ARG A 956 53.42 60.24 -11.37
CA ARG A 956 53.65 61.57 -10.79
C ARG A 956 55.14 61.88 -10.59
N ASN A 957 55.95 60.91 -10.15
CA ASN A 957 57.38 61.09 -9.96
C ASN A 957 58.13 61.19 -11.30
N GLU A 958 57.69 60.47 -12.33
CA GLU A 958 58.15 60.64 -13.72
C GLU A 958 57.80 62.02 -14.27
N TRP A 959 56.56 62.49 -14.04
CA TRP A 959 56.11 63.83 -14.44
C TRP A 959 56.97 64.91 -13.77
N TYR A 960 57.23 64.79 -12.46
CA TYR A 960 58.17 65.65 -11.73
C TYR A 960 59.59 65.58 -12.32
N SER A 961 60.06 64.41 -12.72
CA SER A 961 61.39 64.23 -13.31
C SER A 961 61.49 64.87 -14.71
N LYS A 962 60.44 64.74 -15.53
CA LYS A 962 60.31 65.38 -16.85
C LYS A 962 60.18 66.91 -16.72
N TYR A 963 59.48 67.41 -15.71
CA TYR A 963 59.39 68.83 -15.37
C TYR A 963 60.74 69.39 -14.93
N MET A 964 61.40 68.77 -13.93
CA MET A 964 62.72 69.21 -13.46
C MET A 964 63.79 69.13 -14.56
N GLY A 965 63.73 68.11 -15.42
CA GLY A 965 64.62 67.98 -16.58
C GLY A 965 64.41 69.05 -17.66
N SER A 966 63.17 69.49 -17.89
CA SER A 966 62.86 70.57 -18.85
C SER A 966 63.10 71.98 -18.29
N VAL A 967 63.19 72.14 -16.97
CA VAL A 967 63.69 73.36 -16.30
C VAL A 967 65.23 73.44 -16.32
N SER A 968 65.95 72.36 -16.67
CA SER A 968 67.39 72.20 -16.42
C SER A 968 68.25 71.90 -17.65
N ASN A 969 68.21 72.75 -18.69
CA ASN A 969 69.32 72.91 -19.65
C ASN A 969 69.24 74.25 -20.41
N PRO A 970 70.36 74.80 -20.94
CA PRO A 970 70.62 76.23 -20.75
C PRO A 970 71.01 77.03 -22.01
N ASP A 971 70.78 78.35 -21.98
CA ASP A 971 71.84 79.34 -22.25
C ASP A 971 71.42 80.77 -21.82
N LEU A 972 72.38 81.71 -21.80
CA LEU A 972 72.32 83.15 -21.41
C LEU A 972 72.57 83.49 -19.91
N LEU A 973 73.81 83.92 -19.63
CA LEU A 973 74.21 84.71 -18.45
C LEU A 973 74.29 86.21 -18.82
N PRO A 974 74.18 87.14 -17.84
CA PRO A 974 75.43 87.64 -17.26
C PRO A 974 75.40 88.00 -15.76
N SER A 975 76.37 87.45 -15.02
CA SER A 975 77.21 88.09 -13.98
C SER A 975 76.63 88.69 -12.68
N SER A 976 77.18 88.18 -11.55
CA SER A 976 77.59 88.93 -10.34
C SER A 976 76.56 89.34 -9.28
N LEU A 977 76.39 88.52 -8.23
CA LEU A 977 76.96 88.77 -6.88
C LEU A 977 76.78 87.59 -5.89
N GLU A 978 77.76 87.43 -5.00
CA GLU A 978 77.89 86.46 -3.88
C GLU A 978 77.23 86.99 -2.57
N PRO A 979 77.22 86.28 -1.40
CA PRO A 979 77.46 84.84 -1.10
C PRO A 979 76.40 84.18 -0.14
N GLY A 980 76.55 82.87 0.18
CA GLY A 980 76.31 82.38 1.57
C GLY A 980 75.26 81.26 1.83
N PRO A 981 75.66 80.07 2.34
CA PRO A 981 74.79 79.03 2.95
C PRO A 981 74.66 79.27 4.50
N PRO A 982 74.08 78.40 5.38
CA PRO A 982 73.73 76.97 5.23
C PRO A 982 72.50 76.42 6.02
N ALA A 983 72.44 75.08 6.10
CA ALA A 983 71.99 74.24 7.25
C ALA A 983 70.55 73.68 7.32
N GLN A 984 70.48 72.40 7.71
CA GLN A 984 69.26 71.63 7.99
C GLN A 984 68.73 71.86 9.41
N ARG A 985 67.41 71.74 9.59
CA ARG A 985 66.71 71.18 10.77
C ARG A 985 65.35 70.67 10.27
N ARG A 986 65.01 69.38 10.36
CA ARG A 986 64.80 68.51 11.54
C ARG A 986 63.51 68.87 12.28
N MET A 987 62.55 67.95 12.22
CA MET A 987 61.59 67.70 13.31
C MET A 987 61.24 66.20 13.31
N GLU A 988 61.59 65.50 14.39
CA GLU A 988 61.07 64.16 14.71
C GLU A 988 59.92 64.26 15.71
N LEU A 989 58.99 63.30 15.64
CA LEU A 989 58.23 62.76 16.77
C LEU A 989 58.10 61.26 16.43
N ASN A 990 58.77 60.32 17.11
CA ASN A 990 58.53 59.82 18.48
C ASN A 990 57.05 59.42 18.69
N ALA A 991 56.68 58.13 18.72
CA ALA A 991 57.00 57.06 19.70
C ALA A 991 55.92 56.95 20.80
N VAL A 992 56.03 55.93 21.68
CA VAL A 992 55.02 55.46 22.67
C VAL A 992 53.92 54.57 22.05
N ASP A 993 53.64 53.35 22.52
CA ASP A 993 54.42 52.41 23.37
C ASP A 993 53.87 50.97 23.22
N GLY A 994 54.58 49.98 23.78
CA GLY A 994 54.04 48.64 24.12
C GLY A 994 53.04 48.69 25.30
N PRO A 995 52.61 47.55 25.89
CA PRO A 995 53.38 46.31 26.09
C PRO A 995 52.71 45.06 25.46
N GLU A 996 53.34 43.88 25.28
CA GLU A 996 54.38 43.13 26.01
C GLU A 996 53.94 42.43 27.33
N THR A 997 53.49 41.18 27.21
CA THR A 997 53.98 40.01 27.98
C THR A 997 53.67 38.76 27.11
N MET A 998 54.58 37.84 26.75
CA MET A 998 55.36 36.89 27.59
C MET A 998 54.47 36.05 28.53
N GLU A 999 54.65 34.73 28.75
CA GLU A 999 55.33 33.60 28.07
C GLU A 999 54.71 32.29 28.65
N LEU A 1000 54.97 31.03 28.26
CA LEU A 1000 55.97 30.31 27.43
C LEU A 1000 55.26 29.53 26.28
N SER A 1001 55.86 28.96 25.23
CA SER A 1001 57.23 28.48 24.90
C SER A 1001 57.56 27.02 25.29
N SER A 1002 57.20 26.04 24.43
CA SER A 1002 57.95 24.77 24.20
C SER A 1002 57.25 23.87 23.14
N ALA A 1003 57.92 23.08 22.29
CA ALA A 1003 59.36 23.03 21.94
C ALA A 1003 59.62 22.07 20.74
N LEU A 1004 60.59 22.42 19.86
CA LEU A 1004 61.45 21.53 19.02
C LEU A 1004 60.77 20.55 18.00
N ALA A 1005 61.37 20.17 16.86
CA ALA A 1005 62.58 20.60 16.14
C ALA A 1005 62.64 20.00 14.70
N ALA A 1006 63.68 20.43 13.95
CA ALA A 1006 64.38 19.73 12.85
C ALA A 1006 63.93 19.91 11.38
N GLU A 1007 64.94 20.25 10.57
CA GLU A 1007 65.04 20.21 9.10
C GLU A 1007 65.87 18.96 8.67
N PRO A 1008 66.25 18.74 7.39
CA PRO A 1008 65.44 18.69 6.16
C PRO A 1008 65.76 17.46 5.24
N VAL A 1009 64.92 17.26 4.20
CA VAL A 1009 65.22 16.84 2.80
C VAL A 1009 66.38 15.84 2.53
N PRO A 1010 66.09 14.67 1.91
CA PRO A 1010 66.51 14.50 0.49
C PRO A 1010 65.48 13.77 -0.43
N ALA A 1011 65.60 14.00 -1.74
CA ALA A 1011 64.88 13.29 -2.82
C ALA A 1011 65.73 12.13 -3.40
N PRO A 1012 65.16 11.24 -4.25
CA PRO A 1012 65.14 11.50 -5.71
C PRO A 1012 63.88 10.99 -6.46
N GLY A 1013 63.78 11.27 -7.77
CA GLY A 1013 62.76 10.73 -8.71
C GLY A 1013 63.13 9.34 -9.29
N PRO A 1014 62.64 8.91 -10.50
CA PRO A 1014 62.15 9.74 -11.62
C PRO A 1014 60.93 9.22 -12.46
N GLY A 1015 60.42 10.05 -13.39
CA GLY A 1015 60.15 9.61 -14.79
C GLY A 1015 58.72 9.58 -15.36
N VAL A 1016 58.67 9.66 -16.71
CA VAL A 1016 57.61 9.20 -17.67
C VAL A 1016 56.44 10.17 -18.06
N GLU A 1017 56.72 10.95 -19.12
CA GLU A 1017 55.97 11.12 -20.41
C GLU A 1017 54.63 11.89 -20.60
N SER A 1018 54.57 12.55 -21.79
CA SER A 1018 53.44 12.97 -22.65
C SER A 1018 52.35 13.97 -22.18
N GLU A 1019 51.68 14.74 -23.05
CA GLU A 1019 52.07 15.43 -24.31
C GLU A 1019 50.96 16.41 -24.77
N VAL A 1020 51.22 17.21 -25.84
CA VAL A 1020 50.27 17.87 -26.79
C VAL A 1020 48.87 18.22 -26.23
N ALA A 1021 48.60 19.46 -25.79
CA ALA A 1021 48.31 20.66 -26.60
C ALA A 1021 46.94 20.64 -27.34
N GLY A 1022 46.23 21.78 -27.28
CA GLY A 1022 45.02 22.09 -28.05
C GLY A 1022 45.00 23.59 -28.37
N GLU A 1023 44.69 23.95 -29.61
CA GLU A 1023 45.09 25.24 -30.19
C GLU A 1023 44.01 26.35 -30.21
N THR A 1024 44.49 27.52 -30.62
CA THR A 1024 43.86 28.83 -30.71
C THR A 1024 42.74 28.99 -31.74
N GLU A 1025 41.82 29.92 -31.46
CA GLU A 1025 41.41 31.05 -32.33
C GLU A 1025 41.12 32.25 -31.38
N GLY A 1026 41.18 33.54 -31.73
CA GLY A 1026 41.51 34.32 -32.93
C GLY A 1026 41.11 35.79 -32.63
N ALA A 1027 41.53 36.87 -33.29
CA ALA A 1027 42.54 37.13 -34.32
C ALA A 1027 43.05 38.60 -34.14
N ALA A 1028 44.10 39.05 -34.84
CA ALA A 1028 44.69 40.39 -34.61
C ALA A 1028 45.13 41.13 -35.89
N GLU A 1029 44.29 42.06 -36.36
CA GLU A 1029 44.59 43.14 -37.30
C GLU A 1029 43.75 44.38 -36.90
N SER A 1030 44.14 45.64 -37.12
CA SER A 1030 45.38 46.23 -37.65
C SER A 1030 45.63 47.62 -37.00
N SER A 1031 46.81 48.22 -37.24
CA SER A 1031 47.18 49.54 -36.67
C SER A 1031 46.85 50.73 -37.61
N GLY A 1032 46.24 51.80 -37.10
CA GLY A 1032 45.69 52.89 -37.94
C GLY A 1032 45.50 54.28 -37.31
N VAL A 1033 46.52 54.81 -36.62
CA VAL A 1033 46.77 56.24 -36.27
C VAL A 1033 45.60 57.25 -36.31
N GLN A 1034 45.24 57.82 -35.14
CA GLN A 1034 44.89 59.25 -35.04
C GLN A 1034 45.10 59.83 -33.62
N LEU A 1035 45.38 61.14 -33.53
CA LEU A 1035 45.85 61.79 -32.30
C LEU A 1035 44.71 62.34 -31.42
N ARG A 1036 44.83 62.18 -30.10
CA ARG A 1036 44.12 63.01 -29.11
C ARG A 1036 44.85 63.08 -27.75
N PRO A 1037 45.29 64.27 -27.30
CA PRO A 1037 45.75 64.50 -25.92
C PRO A 1037 44.63 65.10 -25.04
N PRO A 1038 44.82 65.17 -23.71
CA PRO A 1038 45.56 64.27 -22.81
C PRO A 1038 44.60 63.48 -21.90
N ALA A 1039 45.10 62.48 -21.17
CA ALA A 1039 44.30 61.70 -20.21
C ALA A 1039 45.13 61.26 -18.98
N GLU A 1040 45.62 62.23 -18.20
CA GLU A 1040 46.38 61.99 -16.95
C GLU A 1040 45.50 61.35 -15.83
N ASP A 1041 44.20 61.18 -16.06
CA ASP A 1041 43.24 60.62 -15.11
C ASP A 1041 43.11 59.07 -15.14
N GLY A 1042 43.80 58.35 -16.03
CA GLY A 1042 43.56 56.91 -16.27
C GLY A 1042 43.65 56.06 -14.98
N THR A 1043 44.83 56.05 -14.37
CA THR A 1043 45.12 55.33 -13.12
C THR A 1043 44.29 55.90 -11.95
N ALA A 1044 44.04 57.21 -11.92
CA ALA A 1044 43.23 57.85 -10.88
C ALA A 1044 41.74 57.45 -10.93
N ARG A 1045 41.17 57.26 -12.13
CA ARG A 1045 39.78 56.78 -12.30
C ARG A 1045 39.65 55.30 -11.95
N GLN A 1046 40.64 54.47 -12.27
CA GLN A 1046 40.71 53.08 -11.82
C GLN A 1046 40.74 52.99 -10.28
N ILE A 1047 41.54 53.82 -9.62
CA ILE A 1047 41.56 53.94 -8.14
C ILE A 1047 40.18 54.33 -7.60
N MET A 1048 39.52 55.35 -8.16
CA MET A 1048 38.19 55.77 -7.71
C MET A 1048 37.12 54.69 -7.92
N GLN A 1049 37.15 53.97 -9.05
CA GLN A 1049 36.24 52.85 -9.31
C GLN A 1049 36.47 51.71 -8.32
N LEU A 1050 37.72 51.30 -8.12
CA LEU A 1050 38.05 50.20 -7.20
C LEU A 1050 37.70 50.56 -5.74
N LEU A 1051 37.88 51.81 -5.34
CA LEU A 1051 37.39 52.33 -4.05
C LEU A 1051 35.86 52.31 -3.95
N GLN A 1052 35.14 52.68 -5.02
CA GLN A 1052 33.68 52.61 -5.07
C GLN A 1052 33.17 51.17 -4.87
N GLU A 1053 33.86 50.18 -5.45
CA GLU A 1053 33.56 48.75 -5.30
C GLU A 1053 33.89 48.21 -3.91
N ILE A 1054 35.06 48.57 -3.34
CA ILE A 1054 35.45 48.19 -1.96
C ILE A 1054 34.51 48.82 -0.93
N GLN A 1055 34.03 50.03 -1.18
CA GLN A 1055 33.15 50.78 -0.27
C GLN A 1055 31.69 50.29 -0.31
N ASN A 1056 31.27 49.53 -1.34
CA ASN A 1056 29.87 49.13 -1.51
C ASN A 1056 29.67 47.66 -1.95
N PRO A 1057 30.20 46.67 -1.19
CA PRO A 1057 30.17 45.25 -1.57
C PRO A 1057 28.75 44.65 -1.63
N GLN A 1058 27.77 45.26 -0.96
CA GLN A 1058 26.37 44.82 -0.96
C GLN A 1058 25.63 45.04 -2.30
N ALA A 1059 26.29 45.62 -3.31
CA ALA A 1059 25.73 45.72 -4.66
C ALA A 1059 25.68 44.38 -5.43
N ARG A 1060 26.38 43.33 -4.97
CA ARG A 1060 26.08 41.95 -5.38
C ARG A 1060 24.85 41.46 -4.60
N ALA A 1061 23.81 41.03 -5.30
CA ALA A 1061 22.60 40.49 -4.68
C ALA A 1061 22.91 39.19 -3.92
N ALA A 1062 22.87 39.24 -2.59
CA ALA A 1062 22.88 38.05 -1.74
C ALA A 1062 21.53 37.32 -1.88
N PRO A 1063 21.47 36.06 -2.35
CA PRO A 1063 20.18 35.39 -2.61
C PRO A 1063 19.39 35.01 -1.36
N PHE A 1064 19.99 35.14 -0.17
CA PHE A 1064 19.41 34.73 1.11
C PHE A 1064 19.63 35.80 2.19
N LEU A 1065 18.64 36.70 2.35
CA LEU A 1065 18.31 37.33 3.65
C LEU A 1065 17.00 38.13 3.52
N GLY A 1066 15.86 37.54 3.95
CA GLY A 1066 14.69 38.35 4.35
C GLY A 1066 13.36 38.12 3.63
N GLU A 1067 12.90 36.88 3.44
CA GLU A 1067 11.46 36.61 3.36
C GLU A 1067 11.14 35.26 4.04
N ASN A 1068 9.96 35.13 4.66
CA ASN A 1068 9.58 33.92 5.41
C ASN A 1068 8.96 32.87 4.47
N PRO A 1069 9.57 31.68 4.28
CA PRO A 1069 8.89 30.59 3.58
C PRO A 1069 7.86 29.94 4.51
N CYS A 1070 6.58 30.11 4.19
CA CYS A 1070 5.56 29.16 4.64
C CYS A 1070 5.83 27.82 3.94
N ILE A 1071 6.40 26.84 4.66
CA ILE A 1071 6.71 25.51 4.13
C ILE A 1071 5.42 24.85 3.62
N PRO A 1072 5.29 24.53 2.32
CA PRO A 1072 4.12 23.83 1.81
C PRO A 1072 4.25 22.32 2.11
N PHE A 1073 3.47 21.82 3.05
CA PHE A 1073 3.44 20.39 3.37
C PHE A 1073 2.76 19.60 2.23
N PHE A 1074 3.56 18.95 1.39
CA PHE A 1074 3.08 18.02 0.37
C PHE A 1074 2.99 16.60 0.95
N TYR A 1075 1.76 16.11 1.11
CA TYR A 1075 1.49 14.73 1.48
C TYR A 1075 1.55 13.85 0.23
N ARG A 1076 2.53 12.93 0.18
CA ARG A 1076 2.54 11.79 -0.73
C ARG A 1076 2.65 10.54 0.13
N ALA A 1077 1.70 9.63 -0.01
CA ALA A 1077 1.80 8.30 0.59
C ALA A 1077 2.90 7.50 -0.13
N ASP A 1078 3.64 6.71 0.63
CA ASP A 1078 4.41 5.58 0.12
C ASP A 1078 3.46 4.52 -0.49
N GLU A 1079 3.99 3.54 -1.22
CA GLU A 1079 3.21 2.39 -1.71
C GLU A 1079 2.68 1.51 -0.55
N HIS A 1080 3.17 1.78 0.67
CA HIS A 1080 2.85 1.10 1.93
C HIS A 1080 1.99 1.95 2.89
N ASP A 1081 1.30 2.99 2.40
CA ASP A 1081 0.47 3.94 3.17
C ASP A 1081 1.20 4.76 4.27
N GLU A 1082 2.53 4.67 4.37
CA GLU A 1082 3.34 5.50 5.28
C GLU A 1082 3.42 6.96 4.82
N VAL A 1083 3.21 7.90 5.75
CA VAL A 1083 3.28 9.36 5.49
C VAL A 1083 4.69 9.90 5.75
N LYS A 1084 5.55 9.82 4.74
CA LYS A 1084 6.91 10.37 4.78
C LYS A 1084 6.88 11.88 4.49
N ILE A 1085 7.13 12.70 5.52
CA ILE A 1085 7.23 14.16 5.40
C ILE A 1085 8.57 14.52 4.76
N LEU A 1086 8.59 14.82 3.45
CA LEU A 1086 9.69 15.54 2.84
C LEU A 1086 9.54 17.04 3.10
N VAL A 1087 10.55 17.62 3.74
CA VAL A 1087 10.83 19.05 3.68
C VAL A 1087 11.80 19.26 2.50
N VAL A 1088 11.51 20.27 1.69
CA VAL A 1088 12.38 20.77 0.61
C VAL A 1088 12.73 22.22 0.94
#